data_AF-A0A2V2V6T3-F1
#
_entry.id   AF-A0A2V2V6T3-F1
#
_cell.length_a   1.000
_cell.length_b   1.000
_cell.length_c   1.000
_cell.angle_alpha   90.00
_cell.angle_beta   90.00
_cell.angle_gamma   90.00
#
_symmetry.space_group_name_H-M   'P 1'
#
loop_
_entity.id
_entity.type
_entity.pdbx_description
1 polymer ?
#
loop_
_entity_poly.entity_id
_entity_poly.type
_entity_poly.pdbx_seq_one_letter_code
_entity_poly.pdbx_strand_id
1 'polypeptide(L)'
;MLTVTEDKIPVPLIPDTELCDVRIGATDPALFFCINLDSPCQVKIEFQEFNTAARCVLLLSSTDPRPSIHTAVWKCHSPEQKKTVTLLPADPSYRVGPLYLAVRYVEKSGNTFVRLNLTLQEQYEAEWYSQSNGALYYGMWSGFCYHGRGRCIYGVEPELMEKGTLKWTGRSLRQQSNSLSWQFDSTPPIEDGKLAINRKDLGWSILSLPSPNLELYDGEWVHGKKEGLGAYQWADRAYWGMWKDGGREGLGVLCTRDGYRYEGEWLNDKRDGVGNAFYPDGTQYMGGWKKDKRSGEGLFNYTNGIVISGTWEEDVLCPTVTATYADGSSYFGEWAHDCRHGKGRHVDAIGNVFEGRWDMDKRTGNGTLQFINNVICVALWEEDVRKDGTFNFPNGEAYVGDWNDEKYIREGQGKCTYPNGDFYEGSWKNDKRHGFGKFVYSGEKCVYEGEWKEGKRNGIGTQETEEGTYQGEFQDDMRYGHGLHLGRTGSMHRGMWRDNGCIGPGVRFDSKKGIMYEGLFLLGKLQSVGTSRTESDIYEGTWCDGERHGVGLVSLPNGDVVRHSWHRGVPQDGHVIYMYRDGDKYEGEWKDGRRCGKGTQWYADGSVYTGEWLDDKRHGSGSYTDVRGETLVGEWCGGERMDVKGSLRFLDGTVYEGEMRLGKPHGKGRLKYPDGTVFEGRFSNGVYLL
;
A
#
# COMPACT_ATOMS: atom_id res chain seq x y z
N MET A 1 -63.62 19.21 79.68
CA MET A 1 -63.96 20.55 79.15
C MET A 1 -62.71 21.41 79.22
N LEU A 2 -62.09 21.71 78.08
CA LEU A 2 -61.08 22.77 78.01
C LEU A 2 -61.78 24.10 78.30
N THR A 3 -61.65 24.61 79.51
CA THR A 3 -61.95 26.02 79.80
C THR A 3 -60.85 26.85 79.17
N VAL A 4 -61.20 27.52 78.07
CA VAL A 4 -60.35 28.46 77.35
C VAL A 4 -59.92 29.57 78.31
N THR A 5 -58.63 29.71 78.57
CA THR A 5 -58.05 30.81 79.35
C THR A 5 -58.34 32.15 78.66
N GLU A 6 -58.63 33.21 79.42
CA GLU A 6 -58.95 34.56 78.90
C GLU A 6 -57.89 35.10 77.90
N ASP A 7 -56.66 34.58 77.95
CA ASP A 7 -55.53 34.99 77.11
C ASP A 7 -55.44 34.33 75.72
N LYS A 8 -56.35 33.39 75.36
CA LYS A 8 -56.41 32.71 74.04
C LYS A 8 -55.06 32.14 73.56
N ILE A 9 -54.28 31.57 74.47
CA ILE A 9 -53.00 30.91 74.17
C ILE A 9 -53.25 29.59 73.41
N PRO A 10 -52.50 29.27 72.34
CA PRO A 10 -52.65 28.00 71.63
C PRO A 10 -52.41 26.78 72.53
N VAL A 11 -53.36 25.84 72.52
CA VAL A 11 -53.31 24.62 73.34
C VAL A 11 -52.53 23.52 72.60
N PRO A 12 -51.59 22.80 73.24
CA PRO A 12 -50.91 21.66 72.62
C PRO A 12 -51.92 20.58 72.19
N LEU A 13 -51.84 20.16 70.94
CA LEU A 13 -52.64 19.06 70.40
C LEU A 13 -51.75 17.83 70.24
N ILE A 14 -52.09 16.77 70.98
CA ILE A 14 -51.29 15.54 71.06
C ILE A 14 -51.76 14.57 69.96
N PRO A 15 -50.85 13.99 69.17
CA PRO A 15 -51.17 12.96 68.18
C PRO A 15 -51.91 11.77 68.81
N ASP A 16 -52.75 11.12 68.02
CA ASP A 16 -53.57 9.93 68.33
C ASP A 16 -54.46 10.08 69.58
N THR A 17 -54.69 11.33 70.01
CA THR A 17 -55.58 11.70 71.11
C THR A 17 -56.79 12.42 70.54
N GLU A 18 -57.98 11.79 70.64
CA GLU A 18 -59.22 12.38 70.16
C GLU A 18 -59.72 13.46 71.14
N LEU A 19 -59.80 14.71 70.67
CA LEU A 19 -60.40 15.81 71.41
C LEU A 19 -61.92 15.82 71.17
N CYS A 20 -62.69 15.36 72.14
CA CYS A 20 -64.15 15.27 72.05
C CYS A 20 -64.88 16.45 72.70
N ASP A 21 -66.03 16.81 72.11
CA ASP A 21 -67.08 17.67 72.65
C ASP A 21 -66.63 19.07 73.13
N VAL A 22 -65.79 19.74 72.33
CA VAL A 22 -65.41 21.13 72.59
C VAL A 22 -66.47 22.07 72.01
N ARG A 23 -67.01 22.96 72.85
CA ARG A 23 -67.99 23.96 72.42
C ARG A 23 -67.30 25.16 71.77
N ILE A 24 -67.78 25.58 70.60
CA ILE A 24 -67.39 26.82 69.91
C ILE A 24 -68.64 27.56 69.41
N GLY A 25 -68.65 28.88 69.34
CA GLY A 25 -69.84 29.62 68.90
C GLY A 25 -69.62 31.11 68.73
N ALA A 26 -70.68 31.85 68.38
CA ALA A 26 -70.58 33.28 68.05
C ALA A 26 -70.02 34.16 69.18
N THR A 27 -70.21 33.77 70.44
CA THR A 27 -69.68 34.50 71.61
C THR A 27 -68.19 34.28 71.83
N ASP A 28 -67.66 33.12 71.41
CA ASP A 28 -66.22 32.84 71.41
C ASP A 28 -65.85 32.09 70.12
N PRO A 29 -65.56 32.84 69.04
CA PRO A 29 -65.59 32.29 67.69
C PRO A 29 -64.28 31.63 67.27
N ALA A 30 -63.31 31.41 68.16
CA ALA A 30 -62.03 30.85 67.77
C ALA A 30 -61.37 29.99 68.86
N LEU A 31 -60.91 28.80 68.48
CA LEU A 31 -60.02 27.95 69.27
C LEU A 31 -58.65 27.92 68.59
N PHE A 32 -57.58 27.94 69.38
CA PHE A 32 -56.20 27.91 68.89
C PHE A 32 -55.46 26.70 69.45
N PHE A 33 -54.74 25.99 68.59
CA PHE A 33 -53.96 24.80 68.92
C PHE A 33 -52.53 24.92 68.39
N CYS A 34 -51.59 24.25 69.06
CA CYS A 34 -50.20 24.11 68.62
C CYS A 34 -49.87 22.63 68.47
N ILE A 35 -49.30 22.25 67.34
CA ILE A 35 -48.83 20.91 67.02
C ILE A 35 -47.31 21.00 66.90
N ASN A 36 -46.57 20.30 67.75
CA ASN A 36 -45.10 20.28 67.66
C ASN A 36 -44.67 19.14 66.75
N LEU A 37 -43.93 19.47 65.70
CA LEU A 37 -43.41 18.51 64.73
C LEU A 37 -41.91 18.36 64.96
N ASP A 38 -41.48 17.22 65.50
CA ASP A 38 -40.06 16.93 65.81
C ASP A 38 -39.31 16.37 64.60
N SER A 39 -40.02 15.66 63.72
CA SER A 39 -39.54 15.14 62.45
C SER A 39 -40.56 15.47 61.34
N PRO A 40 -40.14 15.53 60.07
CA PRO A 40 -41.07 15.62 58.94
C PRO A 40 -42.08 14.45 58.96
N CYS A 41 -43.37 14.73 59.13
CA CYS A 41 -44.41 13.71 59.09
C CYS A 41 -45.70 14.24 58.44
N GLN A 42 -46.47 13.36 57.79
CA GLN A 42 -47.84 13.68 57.36
C GLN A 42 -48.66 14.05 58.60
N VAL A 43 -49.23 15.27 58.60
CA VAL A 43 -50.11 15.78 59.65
C VAL A 43 -51.54 15.64 59.15
N LYS A 44 -52.32 14.75 59.72
CA LYS A 44 -53.73 14.56 59.38
C LYS A 44 -54.62 15.01 60.53
N ILE A 45 -55.41 16.05 60.30
CA ILE A 45 -56.38 16.60 61.25
C ILE A 45 -57.78 16.24 60.76
N GLU A 46 -58.47 15.37 61.49
CA GLU A 46 -59.87 15.03 61.24
C GLU A 46 -60.75 15.83 62.19
N PHE A 47 -61.74 16.52 61.65
CA PHE A 47 -62.58 17.45 62.37
C PHE A 47 -64.06 17.18 62.07
N GLN A 48 -64.87 17.14 63.11
CA GLN A 48 -66.31 16.89 63.02
C GLN A 48 -67.07 17.96 63.78
N GLU A 49 -68.07 18.56 63.16
CA GLU A 49 -69.06 19.44 63.80
C GLU A 49 -70.37 18.69 64.01
N PHE A 50 -71.01 18.83 65.17
CA PHE A 50 -72.26 18.13 65.50
C PHE A 50 -73.52 18.98 65.28
N ASN A 51 -73.47 19.95 64.36
CA ASN A 51 -74.60 20.80 63.99
C ASN A 51 -75.14 20.41 62.60
N THR A 52 -76.38 20.77 62.28
CA THR A 52 -77.02 20.46 60.99
C THR A 52 -76.40 21.18 59.79
N ALA A 53 -75.70 22.30 60.03
CA ALA A 53 -74.92 23.02 59.02
C ALA A 53 -73.46 23.18 59.49
N ALA A 54 -72.50 23.15 58.56
CA ALA A 54 -71.09 23.43 58.86
C ALA A 54 -70.90 24.91 59.13
N ARG A 55 -70.33 25.25 60.29
CA ARG A 55 -70.18 26.63 60.78
C ARG A 55 -68.76 26.94 61.22
N CYS A 56 -67.80 26.03 61.05
CA CYS A 56 -66.41 26.30 61.37
C CYS A 56 -65.52 26.39 60.13
N VAL A 57 -64.37 27.06 60.21
CA VAL A 57 -63.29 26.99 59.22
C VAL A 57 -61.99 26.65 59.95
N LEU A 58 -61.11 25.90 59.30
CA LEU A 58 -59.80 25.54 59.86
C LEU A 58 -58.74 26.38 59.17
N LEU A 59 -57.86 27.01 59.93
CA LEU A 59 -56.81 27.90 59.45
C LEU A 59 -55.49 27.49 60.09
N LEU A 60 -54.47 27.19 59.30
CA LEU A 60 -53.17 26.73 59.81
C LEU A 60 -52.04 27.64 59.36
N SER A 61 -51.05 27.83 60.23
CA SER A 61 -49.83 28.59 59.93
C SER A 61 -48.64 27.98 60.67
N SER A 62 -47.49 27.93 60.01
CA SER A 62 -46.21 27.57 60.63
C SER A 62 -45.52 28.75 61.32
N THR A 63 -46.04 29.98 61.15
CA THR A 63 -45.38 31.20 61.64
C THR A 63 -46.28 32.08 62.51
N ASP A 64 -47.60 32.02 62.33
CA ASP A 64 -48.56 32.81 63.11
C ASP A 64 -49.22 31.94 64.19
N PRO A 65 -48.98 32.21 65.49
CA PRO A 65 -49.62 31.51 66.60
C PRO A 65 -51.15 31.63 66.63
N ARG A 66 -51.74 32.62 65.95
CA ARG A 66 -53.19 32.84 65.87
C ARG A 66 -53.65 33.05 64.43
N PRO A 67 -53.58 32.01 63.58
CA PRO A 67 -53.86 32.12 62.16
C PRO A 67 -55.20 32.82 61.88
N SER A 68 -55.15 33.84 61.02
CA SER A 68 -56.30 34.54 60.48
C SER A 68 -56.52 34.15 59.02
N ILE A 69 -57.63 34.60 58.42
CA ILE A 69 -57.86 34.37 56.99
C ILE A 69 -56.77 35.00 56.10
N HIS A 70 -55.99 35.97 56.59
CA HIS A 70 -54.92 36.61 55.84
C HIS A 70 -53.54 35.99 56.10
N THR A 71 -53.33 35.42 57.29
CA THR A 71 -52.03 34.91 57.75
C THR A 71 -51.92 33.38 57.74
N ALA A 72 -53.05 32.68 57.58
CA ALA A 72 -53.06 31.24 57.42
C ALA A 72 -52.49 30.83 56.07
N VAL A 73 -51.50 29.93 56.12
CA VAL A 73 -50.88 29.27 54.97
C VAL A 73 -51.86 28.24 54.40
N TRP A 74 -52.48 27.43 55.26
CA TRP A 74 -53.47 26.43 54.85
C TRP A 74 -54.85 26.78 55.39
N LYS A 75 -55.90 26.62 54.57
CA LYS A 75 -57.27 26.99 54.92
C LYS A 75 -58.24 25.90 54.48
N CYS A 76 -59.08 25.43 55.40
CA CYS A 76 -60.20 24.53 55.09
C CYS A 76 -61.52 25.29 55.27
N HIS A 77 -62.12 25.65 54.14
CA HIS A 77 -63.44 26.30 54.05
C HIS A 77 -64.56 25.32 53.68
N SER A 78 -64.35 24.02 53.90
CA SER A 78 -65.32 22.99 53.49
C SER A 78 -66.71 23.25 54.12
N PRO A 79 -67.79 23.15 53.33
CA PRO A 79 -69.16 23.21 53.85
C PRO A 79 -69.63 21.88 54.46
N GLU A 80 -68.79 20.84 54.47
CA GLU A 80 -69.11 19.54 55.09
C GLU A 80 -68.95 19.61 56.62
N GLN A 81 -69.82 18.91 57.35
CA GLN A 81 -69.71 18.78 58.82
C GLN A 81 -68.46 17.97 59.23
N LYS A 82 -68.01 17.07 58.36
CA LYS A 82 -66.74 16.34 58.46
C LYS A 82 -65.69 17.03 57.60
N LYS A 83 -64.55 17.36 58.18
CA LYS A 83 -63.42 18.00 57.51
C LYS A 83 -62.18 17.17 57.79
N THR A 84 -61.33 17.05 56.79
CA THR A 84 -60.00 16.48 56.98
C THR A 84 -59.00 17.44 56.36
N VAL A 85 -58.02 17.85 57.15
CA VAL A 85 -56.87 18.62 56.68
C VAL A 85 -55.67 17.71 56.75
N THR A 86 -55.07 17.41 55.60
CA THR A 86 -53.82 16.68 55.53
C THR A 86 -52.73 17.64 55.08
N LEU A 87 -51.72 17.88 55.92
CA LEU A 87 -50.50 18.56 55.52
C LEU A 87 -49.42 17.52 55.28
N LEU A 88 -48.71 17.67 54.17
CA LEU A 88 -47.65 16.76 53.77
C LEU A 88 -46.31 17.46 53.95
N PRO A 89 -45.28 16.80 54.49
CA PRO A 89 -43.90 17.30 54.53
C PRO A 89 -43.40 17.85 53.20
N ALA A 90 -43.89 17.31 52.08
CA ALA A 90 -43.48 17.73 50.75
C ALA A 90 -44.10 19.07 50.27
N ASP A 91 -45.02 19.69 51.03
CA ASP A 91 -45.51 21.05 50.76
C ASP A 91 -44.37 22.08 50.99
N PRO A 92 -44.07 22.98 50.04
CA PRO A 92 -43.01 23.99 50.19
C PRO A 92 -43.17 24.92 51.39
N SER A 93 -44.39 25.03 51.93
CA SER A 93 -44.72 25.87 53.09
C SER A 93 -44.64 25.11 54.42
N TYR A 94 -44.47 23.77 54.38
CA TYR A 94 -44.31 22.92 55.56
C TYR A 94 -42.98 23.22 56.26
N ARG A 95 -43.01 23.30 57.59
CA ARG A 95 -41.82 23.51 58.43
C ARG A 95 -41.87 22.55 59.62
N VAL A 96 -40.74 21.93 59.92
CA VAL A 96 -40.52 21.22 61.20
C VAL A 96 -40.48 22.28 62.31
N GLY A 97 -41.12 22.01 63.45
CA GLY A 97 -41.35 22.99 64.51
C GLY A 97 -42.85 23.20 64.82
N PRO A 98 -43.23 24.33 65.44
CA PRO A 98 -44.60 24.56 65.87
C PRO A 98 -45.52 24.88 64.68
N LEU A 99 -46.57 24.08 64.52
CA LEU A 99 -47.66 24.29 63.58
C LEU A 99 -48.91 24.73 64.35
N TYR A 100 -49.43 25.90 64.03
CA TYR A 100 -50.59 26.47 64.70
C TYR A 100 -51.86 26.23 63.90
N LEU A 101 -52.93 25.82 64.58
CA LEU A 101 -54.26 25.60 64.02
C LEU A 101 -55.27 26.51 64.74
N ALA A 102 -56.03 27.30 63.97
CA ALA A 102 -57.21 28.00 64.44
C ALA A 102 -58.48 27.35 63.88
N VAL A 103 -59.39 26.94 64.77
CA VAL A 103 -60.77 26.55 64.43
C VAL A 103 -61.64 27.77 64.66
N ARG A 104 -62.28 28.30 63.61
CA ARG A 104 -63.10 29.53 63.72
C ARG A 104 -64.56 29.30 63.39
N TYR A 105 -65.48 29.73 64.26
CA TYR A 105 -66.91 29.76 63.99
C TYR A 105 -67.26 30.99 63.14
N VAL A 106 -68.04 30.81 62.06
CA VAL A 106 -68.29 31.86 61.05
C VAL A 106 -69.70 32.47 61.11
N GLU A 107 -70.62 31.90 61.88
CA GLU A 107 -72.00 32.39 61.98
C GLU A 107 -72.17 33.49 63.04
N LYS A 108 -73.11 34.41 62.78
CA LYS A 108 -73.36 35.58 63.65
C LYS A 108 -74.04 35.23 64.98
N SER A 109 -74.62 34.04 65.11
CA SER A 109 -75.26 33.55 66.33
C SER A 109 -75.21 32.02 66.43
N GLY A 110 -75.33 31.48 67.65
CA GLY A 110 -75.35 30.05 67.93
C GLY A 110 -74.00 29.46 68.34
N ASN A 111 -73.98 28.14 68.53
CA ASN A 111 -72.81 27.34 68.87
C ASN A 111 -72.82 25.99 68.12
N THR A 112 -71.73 25.25 68.24
CA THR A 112 -71.61 23.85 67.83
C THR A 112 -70.64 23.14 68.78
N PHE A 113 -70.76 21.82 68.85
CA PHE A 113 -69.72 20.98 69.45
C PHE A 113 -68.84 20.45 68.34
N VAL A 114 -67.54 20.44 68.60
CA VAL A 114 -66.55 19.95 67.66
C VAL A 114 -65.75 18.81 68.25
N ARG A 115 -65.30 17.95 67.37
CA ARG A 115 -64.37 16.87 67.65
C ARG A 115 -63.19 16.98 66.70
N LEU A 116 -61.99 16.74 67.23
CA LEU A 116 -60.75 16.88 66.49
C LEU A 116 -59.83 15.70 66.81
N ASN A 117 -59.31 15.04 65.79
CA ASN A 117 -58.31 13.98 65.89
C ASN A 117 -57.07 14.37 65.07
N LEU A 118 -55.88 14.14 65.62
CA LEU A 118 -54.59 14.41 64.99
C LEU A 118 -53.85 13.09 64.79
N THR A 119 -53.40 12.79 63.58
CA THR A 119 -52.53 11.64 63.30
C THR A 119 -51.24 12.14 62.63
N LEU A 120 -50.09 11.64 63.10
CA LEU A 120 -48.79 11.91 62.51
C LEU A 120 -48.22 10.61 61.91
N GLN A 121 -47.74 10.65 60.67
CA GLN A 121 -47.15 9.49 60.00
C GLN A 121 -45.82 9.84 59.31
N GLU A 122 -44.75 9.14 59.65
CA GLU A 122 -43.42 9.36 59.06
C GLU A 122 -43.31 8.81 57.64
N GLN A 123 -43.98 7.70 57.33
CA GLN A 123 -44.06 7.17 55.97
C GLN A 123 -45.47 7.27 55.44
N TYR A 124 -45.61 7.78 54.22
CA TYR A 124 -46.92 7.94 53.59
C TYR A 124 -46.84 7.86 52.07
N GLU A 125 -47.89 7.30 51.49
CA GLU A 125 -48.21 7.50 50.08
C GLU A 125 -49.18 8.66 49.96
N ALA A 126 -48.90 9.59 49.05
CA ALA A 126 -49.79 10.71 48.80
C ALA A 126 -49.76 11.12 47.34
N GLU A 127 -50.90 11.67 46.91
CA GLU A 127 -51.05 12.50 45.73
C GLU A 127 -51.43 13.91 46.22
N TRP A 128 -50.72 14.95 45.78
CA TRP A 128 -51.08 16.34 46.11
C TRP A 128 -50.67 17.33 45.03
N TYR A 129 -51.45 18.39 44.90
CA TYR A 129 -51.18 19.50 44.00
C TYR A 129 -50.66 20.71 44.78
N SER A 130 -49.57 21.29 44.31
CA SER A 130 -48.96 22.48 44.89
C SER A 130 -49.26 23.70 44.02
N GLN A 131 -50.08 24.62 44.54
CA GLN A 131 -50.43 25.87 43.85
C GLN A 131 -49.23 26.80 43.65
N SER A 132 -48.23 26.74 44.53
CA SER A 132 -47.07 27.64 44.49
C SER A 132 -46.16 27.40 43.28
N ASN A 133 -46.17 26.18 42.73
CA ASN A 133 -45.37 25.81 41.57
C ASN A 133 -46.16 25.09 40.47
N GLY A 134 -47.50 25.01 40.60
CA GLY A 134 -48.39 24.40 39.61
C GLY A 134 -48.08 22.93 39.33
N ALA A 135 -47.57 22.19 40.32
CA ALA A 135 -47.12 20.82 40.14
C ALA A 135 -47.99 19.81 40.92
N LEU A 136 -48.29 18.69 40.27
CA LEU A 136 -48.96 17.53 40.84
C LEU A 136 -47.92 16.47 41.22
N TYR A 137 -47.85 16.14 42.50
CA TYR A 137 -46.92 15.17 43.03
C TYR A 137 -47.65 13.89 43.44
N TYR A 138 -46.99 12.75 43.28
CA TYR A 138 -47.47 11.47 43.79
C TYR A 138 -46.31 10.53 44.11
N GLY A 139 -46.41 9.74 45.18
CA GLY A 139 -45.39 8.72 45.48
C GLY A 139 -45.29 8.35 46.95
N MET A 140 -44.24 7.59 47.28
CA MET A 140 -43.93 7.15 48.63
C MET A 140 -42.89 8.07 49.27
N TRP A 141 -43.24 8.66 50.41
CA TRP A 141 -42.44 9.65 51.13
C TRP A 141 -42.09 9.11 52.52
N SER A 142 -40.88 9.45 53.00
CA SER A 142 -40.35 9.03 54.29
C SER A 142 -39.95 10.25 55.11
N GLY A 143 -40.11 10.18 56.43
CA GLY A 143 -40.18 11.34 57.32
C GLY A 143 -38.85 11.82 57.89
N PHE A 144 -37.75 11.10 57.71
CA PHE A 144 -36.45 11.49 58.29
C PHE A 144 -35.71 12.58 57.52
N CYS A 145 -36.09 12.84 56.28
CA CYS A 145 -35.72 14.01 55.49
C CYS A 145 -36.92 14.30 54.57
N TYR A 146 -36.89 15.35 53.77
CA TYR A 146 -37.82 15.50 52.63
C TYR A 146 -37.51 14.47 51.52
N HIS A 147 -37.28 13.21 51.91
CA HIS A 147 -36.83 12.11 51.08
C HIS A 147 -37.97 11.16 50.76
N GLY A 148 -38.03 10.77 49.50
CA GLY A 148 -39.07 9.91 48.98
C GLY A 148 -38.80 9.60 47.53
N ARG A 149 -39.39 8.50 47.05
CA ARG A 149 -39.42 8.20 45.62
C ARG A 149 -40.80 8.55 45.11
N GLY A 150 -40.86 9.48 44.18
CA GLY A 150 -42.13 10.01 43.71
C GLY A 150 -42.02 10.68 42.37
N ARG A 151 -43.17 10.76 41.73
CA ARG A 151 -43.36 11.39 40.44
C ARG A 151 -44.04 12.76 40.61
N CYS A 152 -43.54 13.74 39.89
CA CYS A 152 -43.97 15.14 39.90
C CYS A 152 -44.27 15.56 38.47
N ILE A 153 -45.49 16.02 38.22
CA ILE A 153 -45.95 16.57 36.96
C ILE A 153 -46.02 18.10 37.11
N TYR A 154 -45.18 18.82 36.40
CA TYR A 154 -45.18 20.29 36.37
C TYR A 154 -46.12 20.81 35.29
N GLY A 155 -46.57 22.06 35.41
CA GLY A 155 -47.39 22.74 34.39
C GLY A 155 -48.85 22.29 34.36
N VAL A 156 -49.33 21.66 35.43
CA VAL A 156 -50.72 21.21 35.54
C VAL A 156 -51.60 22.42 35.86
N GLU A 157 -52.40 22.85 34.88
CA GLU A 157 -53.36 23.92 35.07
C GLU A 157 -54.49 23.48 36.02
N PRO A 158 -54.91 24.34 36.97
CA PRO A 158 -56.00 24.03 37.89
C PRO A 158 -57.33 23.64 37.19
N GLU A 159 -57.55 24.13 35.98
CA GLU A 159 -58.80 24.01 35.21
C GLU A 159 -58.92 22.68 34.45
N LEU A 160 -57.79 22.02 34.14
CA LEU A 160 -57.71 20.72 33.44
C LEU A 160 -58.03 19.53 34.35
N MET A 161 -58.18 19.75 35.65
CA MET A 161 -58.63 18.74 36.61
C MET A 161 -60.15 18.66 36.56
N GLU A 162 -60.69 17.82 35.67
CA GLU A 162 -62.11 17.79 35.31
C GLU A 162 -63.08 17.86 36.50
N LYS A 163 -64.08 18.72 36.30
CA LYS A 163 -65.29 18.91 37.10
C LYS A 163 -65.84 17.58 37.64
N GLY A 164 -65.71 17.38 38.95
CA GLY A 164 -66.67 16.56 39.69
C GLY A 164 -66.15 15.35 40.45
N THR A 165 -64.93 15.33 40.99
CA THR A 165 -64.63 14.67 42.28
C THR A 165 -63.21 14.99 42.76
N LEU A 166 -63.03 16.05 43.53
CA LEU A 166 -61.86 16.16 44.43
C LEU A 166 -62.32 16.74 45.75
N LYS A 167 -62.76 15.80 46.61
CA LYS A 167 -62.66 15.98 48.05
C LYS A 167 -61.19 16.21 48.36
N TRP A 168 -60.90 17.43 48.80
CA TRP A 168 -59.64 17.81 49.41
C TRP A 168 -59.38 16.91 50.61
N THR A 169 -58.60 15.88 50.37
CA THR A 169 -57.99 15.01 51.37
C THR A 169 -56.75 14.46 50.70
N GLY A 170 -55.56 14.67 51.27
CA GLY A 170 -54.47 13.74 51.01
C GLY A 170 -55.00 12.37 51.44
N ARG A 171 -55.46 11.57 50.48
CA ARG A 171 -55.90 10.20 50.75
C ARG A 171 -54.65 9.35 50.75
N SER A 172 -54.37 8.67 51.86
CA SER A 172 -53.54 7.46 51.80
C SER A 172 -54.31 6.43 50.96
N LEU A 173 -53.64 5.78 50.01
CA LEU A 173 -54.19 4.74 49.16
C LEU A 173 -54.63 3.51 49.97
N ARG A 174 -55.85 3.53 50.51
CA ARG A 174 -56.59 2.31 50.90
C ARG A 174 -58.08 2.53 50.73
N GLN A 175 -58.53 2.64 49.49
CA GLN A 175 -59.86 2.19 49.02
C GLN A 175 -60.09 2.72 47.61
N GLN A 176 -59.56 1.99 46.61
CA GLN A 176 -60.16 1.70 45.30
C GLN A 176 -59.07 1.23 44.35
N SER A 177 -58.98 -0.09 44.16
CA SER A 177 -58.77 -0.80 42.89
C SER A 177 -58.03 -2.11 43.12
N ASN A 178 -58.75 -3.22 42.99
CA ASN A 178 -58.20 -4.56 42.82
C ASN A 178 -57.61 -4.74 41.40
N SER A 179 -56.91 -3.76 40.83
CA SER A 179 -56.37 -3.89 39.46
C SER A 179 -55.27 -2.92 39.04
N LEU A 180 -54.55 -2.26 39.94
CA LEU A 180 -53.30 -1.56 39.58
C LEU A 180 -52.17 -2.16 40.40
N SER A 181 -51.64 -3.28 39.89
CA SER A 181 -50.38 -3.84 40.34
C SER A 181 -49.28 -2.81 40.09
N TRP A 182 -48.85 -2.13 41.14
CA TRP A 182 -47.57 -1.43 41.19
C TRP A 182 -46.46 -2.48 41.12
N GLN A 183 -46.11 -2.90 39.91
CA GLN A 183 -44.87 -3.61 39.62
C GLN A 183 -44.06 -2.77 38.65
N PHE A 184 -43.12 -2.00 39.19
CA PHE A 184 -41.82 -1.85 38.55
C PHE A 184 -40.91 -2.80 39.30
N ASP A 185 -40.47 -3.87 38.63
CA ASP A 185 -39.49 -4.79 39.19
C ASP A 185 -38.25 -4.00 39.62
N SER A 186 -38.09 -3.89 40.93
CA SER A 186 -36.90 -3.31 41.54
C SER A 186 -35.72 -4.25 41.33
N THR A 187 -34.59 -3.63 40.95
CA THR A 187 -33.20 -4.12 40.90
C THR A 187 -32.81 -5.13 39.81
N PRO A 188 -32.02 -4.70 38.81
CA PRO A 188 -30.90 -5.50 38.32
C PRO A 188 -29.71 -5.38 39.29
N PRO A 189 -28.92 -6.45 39.47
CA PRO A 189 -27.69 -6.41 40.27
C PRO A 189 -26.66 -5.48 39.63
N ILE A 190 -25.95 -4.73 40.47
CA ILE A 190 -24.69 -4.08 40.10
C ILE A 190 -23.66 -5.20 39.97
N GLU A 191 -23.35 -5.62 38.75
CA GLU A 191 -22.07 -6.24 38.43
C GLU A 191 -21.49 -5.57 37.17
N ASP A 192 -20.25 -5.10 37.33
CA ASP A 192 -19.31 -4.61 36.32
C ASP A 192 -19.71 -3.39 35.47
N GLY A 193 -19.58 -2.21 36.07
CA GLY A 193 -18.71 -1.12 35.55
C GLY A 193 -18.98 -0.48 34.19
N LYS A 194 -20.01 -0.87 33.43
CA LYS A 194 -20.44 -0.20 32.19
C LYS A 194 -21.96 -0.23 32.15
N LEU A 195 -22.59 0.92 31.87
CA LEU A 195 -24.02 1.09 31.62
C LEU A 195 -24.46 0.22 30.42
N ALA A 196 -24.68 -1.07 30.65
CA ALA A 196 -25.28 -1.99 29.71
C ALA A 196 -26.78 -2.08 29.99
N ILE A 197 -27.50 -0.99 29.72
CA ILE A 197 -28.96 -1.03 29.80
C ILE A 197 -29.50 -1.64 28.51
N ASN A 198 -30.19 -2.79 28.62
CA ASN A 198 -30.77 -3.46 27.47
C ASN A 198 -31.92 -2.62 26.89
N ARG A 199 -31.90 -2.41 25.57
CA ARG A 199 -32.84 -1.57 24.79
C ARG A 199 -34.32 -1.96 24.97
N LYS A 200 -34.60 -3.17 25.46
CA LYS A 200 -35.94 -3.72 25.67
C LYS A 200 -36.49 -3.47 27.08
N ASP A 201 -35.62 -3.19 28.04
CA ASP A 201 -35.99 -3.01 29.46
C ASP A 201 -36.27 -1.54 29.81
N LEU A 202 -36.00 -0.63 28.87
CA LEU A 202 -36.39 0.78 28.95
C LEU A 202 -37.29 1.13 27.77
N GLY A 203 -38.56 1.42 28.03
CA GLY A 203 -39.51 1.91 27.03
C GLY A 203 -39.26 3.37 26.67
N TRP A 204 -38.21 3.66 25.88
CA TRP A 204 -37.90 5.02 25.40
C TRP A 204 -38.85 5.46 24.29
N SER A 205 -40.08 5.76 24.68
CA SER A 205 -40.89 6.74 23.99
C SER A 205 -40.79 8.00 24.83
N ILE A 206 -40.43 9.15 24.24
CA ILE A 206 -40.85 10.41 24.85
C ILE A 206 -42.35 10.26 25.06
N LEU A 207 -42.79 10.24 26.31
CA LEU A 207 -44.20 10.13 26.60
C LEU A 207 -44.87 11.28 25.86
N SER A 208 -45.90 10.97 25.06
CA SER A 208 -46.74 12.02 24.47
C SER A 208 -47.44 12.71 25.63
N LEU A 209 -46.80 13.75 26.16
CA LEU A 209 -47.36 14.53 27.24
C LEU A 209 -48.67 15.14 26.73
N PRO A 210 -49.75 15.15 27.53
CA PRO A 210 -51.05 15.67 27.10
C PRO A 210 -50.99 17.11 26.58
N SER A 211 -49.98 17.86 27.02
CA SER A 211 -49.69 19.24 26.62
C SER A 211 -48.17 19.46 26.60
N PRO A 212 -47.64 20.28 25.67
CA PRO A 212 -46.22 20.65 25.63
C PRO A 212 -45.78 21.53 26.80
N ASN A 213 -46.70 22.01 27.64
CA ASN A 213 -46.35 22.77 28.85
C ASN A 213 -46.16 21.87 30.08
N LEU A 214 -46.46 20.57 29.97
CA LEU A 214 -46.25 19.63 31.05
C LEU A 214 -44.78 19.18 31.08
N GLU A 215 -44.27 18.91 32.27
CA GLU A 215 -42.98 18.23 32.47
C GLU A 215 -43.16 17.18 33.56
N LEU A 216 -42.34 16.13 33.57
CA LEU A 216 -42.48 15.00 34.47
C LEU A 216 -41.13 14.65 35.09
N TYR A 217 -41.02 14.61 36.40
CA TYR A 217 -39.91 13.96 37.09
C TYR A 217 -40.40 12.71 37.79
N ASP A 218 -39.71 11.59 37.70
CA ASP A 218 -39.94 10.39 38.50
C ASP A 218 -38.60 9.94 39.08
N GLY A 219 -38.44 10.06 40.38
CA GLY A 219 -37.17 9.73 41.01
C GLY A 219 -37.13 10.04 42.49
N GLU A 220 -35.91 10.03 43.01
CA GLU A 220 -35.62 10.40 44.39
C GLU A 220 -35.66 11.92 44.56
N TRP A 221 -36.09 12.32 45.75
CA TRP A 221 -36.16 13.71 46.17
C TRP A 221 -35.42 13.87 47.48
N VAL A 222 -34.74 15.00 47.67
CA VAL A 222 -34.17 15.42 48.96
C VAL A 222 -34.31 16.94 49.09
N HIS A 223 -34.86 17.42 50.20
CA HIS A 223 -35.13 18.85 50.47
C HIS A 223 -35.88 19.59 49.36
N GLY A 224 -36.84 18.92 48.71
CA GLY A 224 -37.61 19.48 47.60
C GLY A 224 -36.82 19.63 46.30
N LYS A 225 -35.61 19.08 46.23
CA LYS A 225 -34.76 19.00 45.05
C LYS A 225 -34.68 17.56 44.54
N LYS A 226 -34.45 17.42 43.23
CA LYS A 226 -34.17 16.14 42.60
C LYS A 226 -32.81 15.65 43.09
N GLU A 227 -32.75 14.41 43.53
CA GLU A 227 -31.55 13.79 44.09
C GLU A 227 -31.49 12.33 43.62
N GLY A 228 -30.33 11.69 43.68
CA GLY A 228 -30.18 10.26 43.40
C GLY A 228 -30.56 9.87 41.97
N LEU A 229 -31.06 8.65 41.78
CA LEU A 229 -31.49 8.19 40.45
C LEU A 229 -32.90 8.71 40.12
N GLY A 230 -33.04 9.32 38.94
CA GLY A 230 -34.32 9.86 38.50
C GLY A 230 -34.43 10.06 36.99
N ALA A 231 -35.67 10.00 36.50
CA ALA A 231 -36.05 10.32 35.13
C ALA A 231 -36.74 11.69 35.09
N TYR A 232 -36.37 12.56 34.15
CA TYR A 232 -37.05 13.83 33.89
C TYR A 232 -37.42 13.94 32.42
N GLN A 233 -38.69 14.14 32.11
CA GLN A 233 -39.23 14.34 30.77
C GLN A 233 -39.71 15.79 30.64
N TRP A 234 -39.10 16.52 29.72
CA TRP A 234 -39.60 17.78 29.16
C TRP A 234 -40.47 17.50 27.92
N ALA A 235 -41.08 18.53 27.34
CA ALA A 235 -41.86 18.41 26.11
C ALA A 235 -41.04 17.91 24.90
N ASP A 236 -39.76 18.26 24.83
CA ASP A 236 -38.88 18.02 23.68
C ASP A 236 -37.73 17.04 23.99
N ARG A 237 -37.51 16.66 25.25
CA ARG A 237 -36.38 15.82 25.65
C ARG A 237 -36.62 15.09 26.97
N ALA A 238 -35.86 14.05 27.24
CA ALA A 238 -35.89 13.26 28.46
C ALA A 238 -34.47 13.02 28.97
N TYR A 239 -34.27 13.08 30.27
CA TYR A 239 -33.04 12.70 30.97
C TYR A 239 -33.34 11.54 31.91
N TRP A 240 -32.44 10.58 31.99
CA TRP A 240 -32.43 9.56 33.04
C TRP A 240 -31.02 9.47 33.60
N GLY A 241 -30.86 9.54 34.91
CA GLY A 241 -29.55 9.42 35.51
C GLY A 241 -29.51 9.99 36.92
N MET A 242 -28.29 10.30 37.33
CA MET A 242 -28.00 10.82 38.65
C MET A 242 -28.32 12.31 38.76
N TRP A 243 -28.97 12.68 39.85
CA TRP A 243 -29.34 14.04 40.23
C TRP A 243 -28.67 14.39 41.54
N LYS A 244 -28.26 15.65 41.68
CA LYS A 244 -27.77 16.19 42.94
C LYS A 244 -28.15 17.66 43.04
N ASP A 245 -28.73 18.04 44.17
CA ASP A 245 -29.13 19.42 44.41
C ASP A 245 -30.03 20.01 43.30
N GLY A 246 -30.82 19.16 42.63
CA GLY A 246 -31.75 19.54 41.56
C GLY A 246 -31.14 19.59 40.15
N GLY A 247 -29.82 19.49 40.02
CA GLY A 247 -29.12 19.44 38.74
C GLY A 247 -28.67 18.02 38.36
N ARG A 248 -28.38 17.81 37.08
CA ARG A 248 -27.80 16.55 36.57
C ARG A 248 -26.33 16.47 36.99
N GLU A 249 -25.94 15.37 37.63
CA GLU A 249 -24.57 15.14 38.10
C GLU A 249 -24.27 13.64 38.09
N GLY A 250 -23.07 13.22 37.70
CA GLY A 250 -22.71 11.81 37.56
C GLY A 250 -23.18 11.22 36.23
N LEU A 251 -23.42 9.91 36.19
CA LEU A 251 -23.78 9.23 34.94
C LEU A 251 -25.25 9.45 34.59
N GLY A 252 -25.50 9.74 33.31
CA GLY A 252 -26.87 9.90 32.81
C GLY A 252 -26.99 9.92 31.30
N VAL A 253 -28.21 9.72 30.84
CA VAL A 253 -28.60 9.66 29.45
C VAL A 253 -29.63 10.73 29.16
N LEU A 254 -29.37 11.58 28.17
CA LEU A 254 -30.31 12.57 27.65
C LEU A 254 -30.72 12.17 26.23
N CYS A 255 -32.01 12.21 25.92
CA CYS A 255 -32.57 12.00 24.58
C CYS A 255 -33.47 13.17 24.20
N THR A 256 -33.41 13.66 22.97
CA THR A 256 -34.33 14.68 22.44
C THR A 256 -35.31 14.05 21.45
N ARG A 257 -36.42 14.74 21.20
CA ARG A 257 -37.46 14.34 20.24
C ARG A 257 -36.95 14.31 18.81
N ASP A 258 -35.97 15.17 18.52
CA ASP A 258 -35.34 15.27 17.21
C ASP A 258 -34.31 14.15 16.97
N GLY A 259 -34.10 13.24 17.93
CA GLY A 259 -33.24 12.06 17.78
C GLY A 259 -31.83 12.23 18.33
N TYR A 260 -31.47 13.39 18.90
CA TYR A 260 -30.19 13.54 19.59
C TYR A 260 -30.19 12.72 20.88
N ARG A 261 -29.09 12.05 21.18
CA ARG A 261 -28.91 11.31 22.43
C ARG A 261 -27.50 11.52 22.96
N TYR A 262 -27.35 11.71 24.26
CA TYR A 262 -26.08 11.74 24.97
C TYR A 262 -26.11 10.72 26.08
N GLU A 263 -25.05 9.94 26.23
CA GLU A 263 -24.83 9.02 27.35
C GLU A 263 -23.47 9.31 27.95
N GLY A 264 -23.39 9.69 29.22
CA GLY A 264 -22.09 9.95 29.82
C GLY A 264 -22.17 10.68 31.14
N GLU A 265 -21.04 11.26 31.50
CA GLU A 265 -20.88 12.01 32.73
C GLU A 265 -21.47 13.43 32.61
N TRP A 266 -22.04 13.88 33.73
CA TRP A 266 -22.65 15.18 33.92
C TRP A 266 -22.04 15.82 35.17
N LEU A 267 -21.86 17.14 35.13
CA LEU A 267 -21.45 17.92 36.29
C LEU A 267 -22.14 19.28 36.23
N ASN A 268 -22.91 19.62 37.26
CA ASN A 268 -23.65 20.88 37.35
C ASN A 268 -24.47 21.17 36.08
N ASP A 269 -25.30 20.20 35.66
CA ASP A 269 -26.15 20.26 34.47
C ASP A 269 -25.43 20.34 33.11
N LYS A 270 -24.11 20.18 33.08
CA LYS A 270 -23.32 20.17 31.84
C LYS A 270 -22.69 18.81 31.59
N ARG A 271 -22.50 18.46 30.32
CA ARG A 271 -21.68 17.31 29.92
C ARG A 271 -20.23 17.61 30.29
N ASP A 272 -19.66 16.80 31.17
CA ASP A 272 -18.29 16.96 31.68
C ASP A 272 -17.78 15.58 32.11
N GLY A 273 -16.63 15.15 31.57
CA GLY A 273 -16.12 13.78 31.71
C GLY A 273 -16.21 12.99 30.39
N VAL A 274 -16.35 11.67 30.45
CA VAL A 274 -16.43 10.82 29.24
C VAL A 274 -17.90 10.60 28.84
N GLY A 275 -18.18 10.67 27.54
CA GLY A 275 -19.54 10.45 27.04
C GLY A 275 -19.65 10.20 25.54
N ASN A 276 -20.76 9.60 25.16
CA ASN A 276 -21.15 9.24 23.81
C ASN A 276 -22.34 10.09 23.36
N ALA A 277 -22.19 10.86 22.29
CA ALA A 277 -23.27 11.57 21.63
C ALA A 277 -23.68 10.85 20.34
N PHE A 278 -24.98 10.73 20.11
CA PHE A 278 -25.62 10.19 18.92
C PHE A 278 -26.44 11.33 18.31
N TYR A 279 -26.18 11.65 17.06
CA TYR A 279 -26.80 12.76 16.36
C TYR A 279 -27.97 12.26 15.49
N PRO A 280 -28.96 13.12 15.18
CA PRO A 280 -30.13 12.75 14.38
C PRO A 280 -29.84 12.19 12.99
N ASP A 281 -28.72 12.60 12.40
CA ASP A 281 -28.22 12.12 11.10
C ASP A 281 -27.60 10.71 11.18
N GLY A 282 -27.51 10.12 12.38
CA GLY A 282 -26.91 8.82 12.68
C GLY A 282 -25.42 8.88 13.05
N THR A 283 -24.80 10.06 12.95
CA THR A 283 -23.41 10.30 13.34
C THR A 283 -23.23 10.11 14.84
N GLN A 284 -22.03 9.71 15.28
CA GLN A 284 -21.74 9.45 16.70
C GLN A 284 -20.41 10.07 17.11
N TYR A 285 -20.33 10.63 18.31
CA TYR A 285 -19.09 11.03 18.96
C TYR A 285 -18.91 10.25 20.25
N MET A 286 -17.71 9.76 20.51
CA MET A 286 -17.33 9.07 21.74
C MET A 286 -16.03 9.68 22.25
N GLY A 287 -16.05 10.35 23.39
CA GLY A 287 -14.83 11.01 23.88
C GLY A 287 -15.06 11.87 25.10
N GLY A 288 -14.09 12.74 25.37
CA GLY A 288 -14.16 13.67 26.49
C GLY A 288 -15.07 14.88 26.22
N TRP A 289 -15.62 15.41 27.30
CA TRP A 289 -16.48 16.57 27.37
C TRP A 289 -16.04 17.49 28.51
N LYS A 290 -16.16 18.79 28.30
CA LYS A 290 -15.89 19.83 29.29
C LYS A 290 -16.91 20.94 29.12
N LYS A 291 -17.73 21.22 30.14
CA LYS A 291 -18.75 22.29 30.11
C LYS A 291 -19.57 22.32 28.80
N ASP A 292 -20.13 21.17 28.42
CA ASP A 292 -20.92 20.95 27.19
C ASP A 292 -20.17 20.96 25.86
N LYS A 293 -18.84 21.11 25.87
CA LYS A 293 -18.02 21.08 24.65
C LYS A 293 -17.17 19.81 24.59
N ARG A 294 -16.94 19.30 23.38
CA ARG A 294 -15.99 18.19 23.16
C ARG A 294 -14.58 18.63 23.53
N SER A 295 -13.87 17.79 24.26
CA SER A 295 -12.55 18.10 24.79
C SER A 295 -11.73 16.82 25.03
N GLY A 296 -10.41 16.88 24.83
CA GLY A 296 -9.52 15.73 24.97
C GLY A 296 -9.68 14.73 23.83
N GLU A 297 -9.28 13.48 24.05
CA GLU A 297 -9.37 12.45 23.02
C GLU A 297 -10.82 12.08 22.70
N GLY A 298 -11.12 11.97 21.41
CA GLY A 298 -12.45 11.62 20.94
C GLY A 298 -12.46 11.00 19.54
N LEU A 299 -13.44 10.12 19.35
CA LEU A 299 -13.71 9.39 18.11
C LEU A 299 -15.06 9.83 17.55
N PHE A 300 -15.10 10.19 16.28
CA PHE A 300 -16.26 10.67 15.55
C PHE A 300 -16.56 9.71 14.39
N ASN A 301 -17.71 9.06 14.43
CA ASN A 301 -18.14 8.03 13.49
C ASN A 301 -19.31 8.56 12.65
N TYR A 302 -19.10 8.69 11.34
CA TYR A 302 -20.09 9.15 10.39
C TYR A 302 -20.89 7.98 9.79
N THR A 303 -22.11 8.24 9.34
CA THR A 303 -22.98 7.21 8.74
C THR A 303 -22.48 6.66 7.41
N ASN A 304 -21.57 7.36 6.73
CA ASN A 304 -20.88 6.88 5.54
C ASN A 304 -19.74 5.88 5.85
N GLY A 305 -19.52 5.54 7.13
CA GLY A 305 -18.48 4.61 7.58
C GLY A 305 -17.11 5.23 7.82
N ILE A 306 -16.98 6.56 7.71
CA ILE A 306 -15.75 7.27 8.08
C ILE A 306 -15.67 7.39 9.60
N VAL A 307 -14.53 7.00 10.16
CA VAL A 307 -14.22 7.14 11.59
C VAL A 307 -13.01 8.05 11.74
N ILE A 308 -13.16 9.18 12.44
CA ILE A 308 -12.10 10.13 12.73
C ILE A 308 -11.78 10.07 14.23
N SER A 309 -10.51 9.87 14.57
CA SER A 309 -10.00 9.90 15.94
C SER A 309 -9.00 11.05 16.08
N GLY A 310 -9.11 11.84 17.15
CA GLY A 310 -8.18 12.93 17.42
C GLY A 310 -8.48 13.66 18.73
N THR A 311 -7.67 14.67 19.01
CA THR A 311 -7.81 15.52 20.19
C THR A 311 -8.75 16.70 19.89
N TRP A 312 -9.64 17.03 20.82
CA TRP A 312 -10.59 18.13 20.73
C TRP A 312 -10.28 19.21 21.77
N GLU A 313 -10.43 20.46 21.38
CA GLU A 313 -10.27 21.62 22.26
C GLU A 313 -11.45 22.58 22.06
N GLU A 314 -12.30 22.73 23.07
CA GLU A 314 -13.46 23.64 23.05
C GLU A 314 -14.34 23.47 21.79
N ASP A 315 -14.71 22.22 21.46
CA ASP A 315 -15.45 21.79 20.26
C ASP A 315 -14.69 21.86 18.91
N VAL A 316 -13.42 22.26 18.91
CA VAL A 316 -12.56 22.29 17.72
C VAL A 316 -11.69 21.05 17.68
N LEU A 317 -11.78 20.27 16.60
CA LEU A 317 -10.88 19.15 16.35
C LEU A 317 -9.48 19.71 16.05
N CYS A 318 -8.47 19.27 16.79
CA CYS A 318 -7.08 19.62 16.51
C CYS A 318 -6.68 19.14 15.11
N PRO A 319 -5.76 19.84 14.42
CA PRO A 319 -5.46 19.53 13.03
C PRO A 319 -4.94 18.11 12.80
N THR A 320 -4.26 17.47 13.74
CA THR A 320 -3.74 16.11 13.51
C THR A 320 -4.75 15.05 13.93
N VAL A 321 -5.14 14.21 12.97
CA VAL A 321 -6.18 13.17 13.17
C VAL A 321 -5.74 11.83 12.60
N THR A 322 -6.41 10.77 13.04
CA THR A 322 -6.43 9.46 12.37
C THR A 322 -7.82 9.23 11.79
N ALA A 323 -7.95 9.09 10.48
CA ALA A 323 -9.20 8.72 9.82
C ALA A 323 -9.13 7.29 9.29
N THR A 324 -10.23 6.55 9.39
CA THR A 324 -10.45 5.23 8.78
C THR A 324 -11.69 5.31 7.92
N TYR A 325 -11.65 4.74 6.72
CA TYR A 325 -12.74 4.82 5.74
C TYR A 325 -13.42 3.46 5.56
N ALA A 326 -14.62 3.48 4.97
CA ALA A 326 -15.45 2.28 4.81
C ALA A 326 -14.81 1.20 3.92
N ASP A 327 -13.92 1.58 3.01
CA ASP A 327 -13.17 0.66 2.14
C ASP A 327 -11.96 0.00 2.84
N GLY A 328 -11.69 0.37 4.10
CA GLY A 328 -10.55 -0.10 4.88
C GLY A 328 -9.29 0.75 4.73
N SER A 329 -9.31 1.79 3.88
CA SER A 329 -8.22 2.76 3.81
C SER A 329 -8.13 3.59 5.10
N SER A 330 -6.96 4.16 5.36
CA SER A 330 -6.72 4.99 6.54
C SER A 330 -5.84 6.19 6.23
N TYR A 331 -5.96 7.22 7.04
CA TYR A 331 -5.17 8.45 6.95
C TYR A 331 -4.70 8.86 8.34
N PHE A 332 -3.46 9.32 8.44
CA PHE A 332 -2.91 9.96 9.61
C PHE A 332 -2.23 11.26 9.19
N GLY A 333 -2.68 12.40 9.70
CA GLY A 333 -2.10 13.68 9.29
C GLY A 333 -2.95 14.89 9.64
N GLU A 334 -2.60 16.01 9.03
CA GLU A 334 -3.29 17.28 9.18
C GLU A 334 -4.70 17.26 8.54
N TRP A 335 -5.65 17.94 9.17
CA TRP A 335 -7.07 17.92 8.87
C TRP A 335 -7.60 19.34 9.02
N ALA A 336 -8.24 19.82 7.96
CA ALA A 336 -8.84 21.15 7.92
C ALA A 336 -10.00 21.13 6.92
N HIS A 337 -10.98 22.01 7.11
CA HIS A 337 -12.14 22.10 6.22
C HIS A 337 -12.87 20.76 6.03
N ASP A 338 -12.92 19.94 7.09
CA ASP A 338 -13.52 18.60 7.10
C ASP A 338 -12.92 17.62 6.07
N CYS A 339 -11.64 17.78 5.73
CA CYS A 339 -10.93 16.93 4.77
C CYS A 339 -9.43 16.78 5.09
N ARG A 340 -8.76 15.86 4.38
CA ARG A 340 -7.29 15.70 4.48
C ARG A 340 -6.62 16.97 3.97
N HIS A 341 -5.69 17.49 4.77
CA HIS A 341 -4.98 18.74 4.46
C HIS A 341 -3.52 18.66 4.94
N GLY A 342 -2.68 19.63 4.59
CA GLY A 342 -1.32 19.74 5.14
C GLY A 342 -0.47 18.49 4.90
N LYS A 343 0.34 18.06 5.87
CA LYS A 343 1.11 16.81 5.75
C LYS A 343 0.32 15.61 6.26
N GLY A 344 0.39 14.49 5.55
CA GLY A 344 -0.22 13.25 6.01
C GLY A 344 0.24 11.99 5.29
N ARG A 345 -0.08 10.87 5.93
CA ARG A 345 0.18 9.49 5.51
C ARG A 345 -1.14 8.79 5.28
N HIS A 346 -1.39 8.35 4.05
CA HIS A 346 -2.57 7.59 3.65
C HIS A 346 -2.18 6.16 3.29
N VAL A 347 -2.94 5.19 3.76
CA VAL A 347 -2.85 3.79 3.35
C VAL A 347 -4.13 3.45 2.63
N ASP A 348 -4.07 3.10 1.35
CA ASP A 348 -5.26 2.69 0.59
C ASP A 348 -5.74 1.28 0.98
N ALA A 349 -6.90 0.86 0.45
CA ALA A 349 -7.50 -0.45 0.76
C ALA A 349 -6.64 -1.66 0.31
N ILE A 350 -5.72 -1.48 -0.64
CA ILE A 350 -4.83 -2.53 -1.15
C ILE A 350 -3.53 -2.59 -0.32
N GLY A 351 -3.23 -1.51 0.41
CA GLY A 351 -2.06 -1.38 1.27
C GLY A 351 -0.94 -0.52 0.67
N ASN A 352 -1.18 0.19 -0.44
CA ASN A 352 -0.22 1.20 -0.91
C ASN A 352 -0.22 2.38 0.07
N VAL A 353 0.95 2.95 0.31
CA VAL A 353 1.16 4.03 1.27
C VAL A 353 1.58 5.30 0.55
N PHE A 354 0.81 6.36 0.67
CA PHE A 354 1.20 7.69 0.25
C PHE A 354 1.59 8.56 1.44
N GLU A 355 2.78 9.15 1.42
CA GLU A 355 3.24 10.15 2.39
C GLU A 355 3.58 11.44 1.65
N GLY A 356 2.89 12.53 1.99
CA GLY A 356 3.07 13.79 1.27
C GLY A 356 2.17 14.90 1.75
N ARG A 357 2.00 15.92 0.92
CA ARG A 357 1.08 17.03 1.19
C ARG A 357 -0.29 16.78 0.56
N TRP A 358 -1.30 17.30 1.24
CA TRP A 358 -2.70 17.22 0.89
C TRP A 358 -3.30 18.63 0.86
N ASP A 359 -4.13 18.89 -0.14
CA ASP A 359 -4.92 20.12 -0.22
C ASP A 359 -6.34 19.75 -0.67
N MET A 360 -7.31 19.99 0.20
CA MET A 360 -8.73 19.66 -0.01
C MET A 360 -8.94 18.22 -0.53
N ASP A 361 -8.46 17.23 0.22
CA ASP A 361 -8.46 15.79 -0.11
C ASP A 361 -7.62 15.34 -1.32
N LYS A 362 -6.93 16.25 -2.02
CA LYS A 362 -6.08 15.92 -3.16
C LYS A 362 -4.59 15.90 -2.78
N ARG A 363 -3.84 14.94 -3.31
CA ARG A 363 -2.37 14.91 -3.18
C ARG A 363 -1.75 16.08 -3.94
N THR A 364 -0.82 16.79 -3.29
CA THR A 364 -0.15 17.96 -3.85
C THR A 364 1.32 18.03 -3.43
N GLY A 365 2.16 18.70 -4.22
CA GLY A 365 3.58 18.90 -3.93
C GLY A 365 4.40 17.61 -3.97
N ASN A 366 5.59 17.64 -3.37
CA ASN A 366 6.45 16.46 -3.33
C ASN A 366 5.88 15.41 -2.36
N GLY A 367 5.77 14.17 -2.84
CA GLY A 367 5.24 13.05 -2.08
C GLY A 367 5.88 11.73 -2.47
N THR A 368 5.75 10.75 -1.59
CA THR A 368 6.26 9.40 -1.76
C THR A 368 5.09 8.42 -1.77
N LEU A 369 5.00 7.58 -2.80
CA LEU A 369 4.04 6.49 -2.91
C LEU A 369 4.80 5.16 -2.85
N GLN A 370 4.66 4.42 -1.76
CA GLN A 370 5.12 3.06 -1.63
C GLN A 370 4.01 2.10 -2.07
N PHE A 371 4.29 1.32 -3.10
CA PHE A 371 3.38 0.28 -3.59
C PHE A 371 3.45 -0.97 -2.70
N ILE A 372 2.43 -1.83 -2.80
CA ILE A 372 2.35 -3.10 -2.04
C ILE A 372 3.52 -4.06 -2.33
N ASN A 373 4.18 -3.93 -3.48
CA ASN A 373 5.38 -4.69 -3.84
C ASN A 373 6.69 -4.06 -3.28
N ASN A 374 6.58 -3.04 -2.42
CA ASN A 374 7.67 -2.26 -1.81
C ASN A 374 8.47 -1.37 -2.78
N VAL A 375 8.00 -1.16 -4.01
CA VAL A 375 8.56 -0.11 -4.88
C VAL A 375 8.14 1.24 -4.35
N ILE A 376 9.10 2.17 -4.23
CA ILE A 376 8.89 3.52 -3.70
C ILE A 376 9.00 4.52 -4.84
N CYS A 377 7.88 5.13 -5.21
CA CYS A 377 7.83 6.23 -6.17
C CYS A 377 7.97 7.57 -5.45
N VAL A 378 9.00 8.34 -5.79
CA VAL A 378 9.18 9.73 -5.35
C VAL A 378 8.84 10.65 -6.52
N ALA A 379 7.84 11.53 -6.33
CA ALA A 379 7.29 12.35 -7.40
C ALA A 379 6.71 13.67 -6.91
N LEU A 380 6.48 14.59 -7.85
CA LEU A 380 5.63 15.77 -7.66
C LEU A 380 4.18 15.40 -7.96
N TRP A 381 3.24 15.87 -7.16
CA TRP A 381 1.81 15.63 -7.30
C TRP A 381 1.08 16.95 -7.53
N GLU A 382 0.19 16.98 -8.52
CA GLU A 382 -0.68 18.13 -8.79
C GLU A 382 -2.11 17.61 -8.93
N GLU A 383 -2.96 17.94 -7.95
CA GLU A 383 -4.37 17.50 -7.92
C GLU A 383 -4.54 15.98 -8.14
N ASP A 384 -3.85 15.17 -7.33
CA ASP A 384 -3.80 13.70 -7.46
C ASP A 384 -3.10 13.13 -8.69
N VAL A 385 -2.65 13.97 -9.63
CA VAL A 385 -1.89 13.54 -10.80
C VAL A 385 -0.40 13.53 -10.48
N ARG A 386 0.22 12.35 -10.59
CA ARG A 386 1.67 12.18 -10.51
C ARG A 386 2.35 12.86 -11.71
N LYS A 387 3.26 13.80 -11.46
CA LYS A 387 4.11 14.47 -12.45
C LYS A 387 5.51 13.87 -12.42
N ASP A 388 5.77 13.00 -13.39
CA ASP A 388 6.98 12.16 -13.47
C ASP A 388 7.25 11.40 -12.15
N GLY A 389 8.32 10.63 -12.08
CA GLY A 389 8.65 9.92 -10.84
C GLY A 389 9.90 9.09 -10.94
N THR A 390 10.60 8.99 -9.81
CA THR A 390 11.68 8.01 -9.63
C THR A 390 11.15 6.84 -8.82
N PHE A 391 11.15 5.66 -9.42
CA PHE A 391 10.73 4.40 -8.80
C PHE A 391 11.95 3.67 -8.26
N ASN A 392 12.04 3.57 -6.95
CA ASN A 392 13.13 2.91 -6.24
C ASN A 392 12.68 1.51 -5.84
N PHE A 393 13.39 0.49 -6.30
CA PHE A 393 13.07 -0.90 -6.05
C PHE A 393 13.78 -1.41 -4.78
N PRO A 394 13.22 -2.43 -4.10
CA PRO A 394 13.84 -3.03 -2.91
C PRO A 394 15.26 -3.57 -3.12
N ASN A 395 15.61 -3.93 -4.36
CA ASN A 395 16.94 -4.41 -4.73
C ASN A 395 17.96 -3.27 -4.98
N GLY A 396 17.55 -2.01 -4.81
CA GLY A 396 18.37 -0.82 -5.02
C GLY A 396 18.37 -0.28 -6.45
N GLU A 397 17.62 -0.87 -7.38
CA GLU A 397 17.42 -0.29 -8.71
C GLU A 397 16.60 1.00 -8.62
N ALA A 398 16.93 1.97 -9.47
CA ALA A 398 16.17 3.22 -9.62
C ALA A 398 15.72 3.39 -11.08
N TYR A 399 14.42 3.57 -11.29
CA TYR A 399 13.82 3.69 -12.61
C TYR A 399 13.10 5.02 -12.80
N VAL A 400 13.27 5.63 -13.96
CA VAL A 400 12.55 6.83 -14.40
C VAL A 400 11.99 6.56 -15.79
N GLY A 401 10.67 6.63 -15.94
CA GLY A 401 10.00 6.37 -17.21
C GLY A 401 8.54 5.95 -17.04
N ASP A 402 7.98 5.41 -18.12
CA ASP A 402 6.62 4.92 -18.17
C ASP A 402 6.42 3.77 -17.16
N TRP A 403 5.31 3.82 -16.42
CA TRP A 403 5.01 2.88 -15.32
C TRP A 403 3.55 2.46 -15.39
N ASN A 404 3.31 1.16 -15.20
CA ASN A 404 1.96 0.62 -15.13
C ASN A 404 1.48 0.58 -13.68
N ASP A 405 0.63 1.52 -13.28
CA ASP A 405 0.11 1.61 -11.90
C ASP A 405 -0.85 0.47 -11.51
N GLU A 406 -1.43 -0.26 -12.47
CA GLU A 406 -2.32 -1.40 -12.18
C GLU A 406 -1.52 -2.67 -11.86
N LYS A 407 -0.42 -2.89 -12.58
CA LYS A 407 0.43 -4.07 -12.45
C LYS A 407 1.67 -3.83 -11.60
N TYR A 408 1.97 -2.58 -11.27
CA TYR A 408 3.16 -2.14 -10.53
C TYR A 408 4.48 -2.59 -11.20
N ILE A 409 4.58 -2.38 -12.52
CA ILE A 409 5.74 -2.82 -13.34
C ILE A 409 6.19 -1.76 -14.33
N ARG A 410 7.45 -1.88 -14.78
CA ARG A 410 8.02 -1.07 -15.87
C ARG A 410 7.39 -1.45 -17.21
N GLU A 411 7.02 -0.43 -17.99
CA GLU A 411 6.43 -0.56 -19.32
C GLU A 411 6.87 0.64 -20.17
N GLY A 412 6.67 0.64 -21.49
CA GLY A 412 6.94 1.82 -22.33
C GLY A 412 8.42 2.19 -22.44
N GLN A 413 8.76 3.47 -22.33
CA GLN A 413 10.14 3.97 -22.36
C GLN A 413 10.63 4.33 -20.95
N GLY A 414 11.90 4.04 -20.67
CA GLY A 414 12.49 4.48 -19.41
C GLY A 414 13.95 4.10 -19.22
N LYS A 415 14.52 4.66 -18.17
CA LYS A 415 15.89 4.46 -17.73
C LYS A 415 15.92 3.77 -16.38
N CYS A 416 16.55 2.60 -16.29
CA CYS A 416 16.85 1.92 -15.04
C CYS A 416 18.35 2.03 -14.72
N THR A 417 18.66 2.49 -13.52
CA THR A 417 20.02 2.54 -12.96
C THR A 417 20.14 1.45 -11.89
N TYR A 418 21.19 0.65 -11.98
CA TYR A 418 21.45 -0.49 -11.09
C TYR A 418 22.40 -0.08 -9.95
N PRO A 419 22.40 -0.80 -8.82
CA PRO A 419 23.26 -0.49 -7.67
C PRO A 419 24.76 -0.46 -7.97
N ASN A 420 25.21 -1.24 -8.96
CA ASN A 420 26.61 -1.27 -9.40
C ASN A 420 26.99 -0.08 -10.30
N GLY A 421 26.06 0.84 -10.56
CA GLY A 421 26.23 1.98 -11.45
C GLY A 421 25.98 1.69 -12.92
N ASP A 422 25.66 0.44 -13.30
CA ASP A 422 25.19 0.14 -14.65
C ASP A 422 23.87 0.85 -14.91
N PHE A 423 23.53 1.06 -16.18
CA PHE A 423 22.19 1.51 -16.52
C PHE A 423 21.71 0.99 -17.87
N TYR A 424 20.40 0.83 -17.97
CA TYR A 424 19.68 0.60 -19.21
C TYR A 424 18.79 1.80 -19.51
N GLU A 425 18.76 2.23 -20.76
CA GLU A 425 17.86 3.27 -21.25
C GLU A 425 17.25 2.80 -22.57
N GLY A 426 15.92 2.67 -22.62
CA GLY A 426 15.22 2.20 -23.80
C GLY A 426 13.84 1.66 -23.49
N SER A 427 13.36 0.73 -24.32
CA SER A 427 12.00 0.23 -24.19
C SER A 427 11.88 -0.91 -23.16
N TRP A 428 10.73 -0.98 -22.51
CA TRP A 428 10.38 -1.91 -21.45
C TRP A 428 9.04 -2.57 -21.76
N LYS A 429 8.92 -3.85 -21.43
CA LYS A 429 7.68 -4.61 -21.54
C LYS A 429 7.63 -5.68 -20.47
N ASN A 430 6.54 -5.71 -19.70
CA ASN A 430 6.34 -6.67 -18.61
C ASN A 430 7.56 -6.75 -17.65
N ASP A 431 8.04 -5.58 -17.21
CA ASP A 431 9.20 -5.45 -16.33
C ASP A 431 10.56 -5.91 -16.90
N LYS A 432 10.63 -6.17 -18.21
CA LYS A 432 11.87 -6.60 -18.89
C LYS A 432 12.28 -5.61 -19.99
N ARG A 433 13.60 -5.49 -20.18
CA ARG A 433 14.19 -4.81 -21.35
C ARG A 433 13.64 -5.46 -22.63
N HIS A 434 13.11 -4.64 -23.53
CA HIS A 434 12.47 -5.10 -24.76
C HIS A 434 12.62 -4.03 -25.86
N GLY A 435 12.53 -4.40 -27.13
CA GLY A 435 12.66 -3.45 -28.23
C GLY A 435 14.07 -2.83 -28.28
N PHE A 436 14.20 -1.60 -28.78
CA PHE A 436 15.50 -0.93 -28.83
C PHE A 436 15.87 -0.30 -27.49
N GLY A 437 17.16 -0.41 -27.13
CA GLY A 437 17.70 0.21 -25.94
C GLY A 437 19.22 0.13 -25.83
N LYS A 438 19.77 0.96 -24.96
CA LYS A 438 21.19 1.08 -24.66
C LYS A 438 21.46 0.60 -23.23
N PHE A 439 22.47 -0.25 -23.06
CA PHE A 439 22.95 -0.70 -21.77
C PHE A 439 24.43 -0.33 -21.62
N VAL A 440 24.75 0.32 -20.50
CA VAL A 440 26.11 0.70 -20.13
C VAL A 440 26.52 -0.10 -18.90
N TYR A 441 27.55 -0.91 -19.06
CA TYR A 441 28.19 -1.68 -17.99
C TYR A 441 29.33 -0.83 -17.42
N SER A 442 29.06 -0.09 -16.35
CA SER A 442 29.95 0.90 -15.75
C SER A 442 31.23 0.26 -15.20
N GLY A 443 31.15 -0.98 -14.71
CA GLY A 443 32.33 -1.73 -14.22
C GLY A 443 33.25 -2.28 -15.31
N GLU A 444 32.70 -2.63 -16.47
CA GLU A 444 33.42 -3.37 -17.53
C GLU A 444 33.82 -2.51 -18.74
N LYS A 445 33.47 -1.21 -18.73
CA LYS A 445 33.55 -0.31 -19.90
C LYS A 445 32.97 -0.97 -21.16
N CYS A 446 31.86 -1.67 -21.00
CA CYS A 446 31.12 -2.30 -22.08
C CYS A 446 29.84 -1.49 -22.34
N VAL A 447 29.53 -1.23 -23.59
CA VAL A 447 28.30 -0.58 -24.02
C VAL A 447 27.63 -1.46 -25.05
N TYR A 448 26.35 -1.74 -24.88
CA TYR A 448 25.52 -2.37 -25.90
C TYR A 448 24.40 -1.42 -26.30
N GLU A 449 24.18 -1.27 -27.59
CA GLU A 449 23.09 -0.48 -28.15
C GLU A 449 22.45 -1.26 -29.30
N GLY A 450 21.18 -1.63 -29.16
CA GLY A 450 20.51 -2.51 -30.12
C GLY A 450 19.17 -3.03 -29.62
N GLU A 451 18.72 -4.11 -30.26
CA GLU A 451 17.47 -4.77 -29.92
C GLU A 451 17.59 -5.66 -28.66
N TRP A 452 16.48 -5.76 -27.95
CA TRP A 452 16.29 -6.51 -26.72
C TRP A 452 14.99 -7.31 -26.80
N LYS A 453 15.01 -8.52 -26.26
CA LYS A 453 13.83 -9.39 -26.16
C LYS A 453 13.87 -10.14 -24.85
N GLU A 454 12.82 -10.00 -24.04
CA GLU A 454 12.68 -10.69 -22.75
C GLU A 454 13.90 -10.52 -21.83
N GLY A 455 14.49 -9.32 -21.81
CA GLY A 455 15.63 -9.00 -20.96
C GLY A 455 16.99 -9.37 -21.55
N LYS A 456 17.06 -9.94 -22.75
CA LYS A 456 18.32 -10.37 -23.40
C LYS A 456 18.58 -9.59 -24.69
N ARG A 457 19.85 -9.42 -25.06
CA ARG A 457 20.25 -8.88 -26.36
C ARG A 457 19.76 -9.81 -27.46
N ASN A 458 19.12 -9.25 -28.46
CA ASN A 458 18.53 -9.97 -29.58
C ASN A 458 18.57 -9.08 -30.82
N GLY A 459 18.29 -9.61 -32.01
CA GLY A 459 18.19 -8.80 -33.23
C GLY A 459 19.51 -8.09 -33.57
N ILE A 460 19.43 -6.91 -34.18
CA ILE A 460 20.62 -6.16 -34.59
C ILE A 460 21.11 -5.27 -33.43
N GLY A 461 22.43 -5.27 -33.20
CA GLY A 461 23.04 -4.43 -32.17
C GLY A 461 24.52 -4.15 -32.38
N THR A 462 25.00 -3.16 -31.65
CA THR A 462 26.40 -2.79 -31.53
C THR A 462 26.86 -3.02 -30.10
N GLN A 463 27.97 -3.74 -29.92
CA GLN A 463 28.64 -3.93 -28.64
C GLN A 463 30.04 -3.34 -28.69
N GLU A 464 30.34 -2.39 -27.83
CA GLU A 464 31.66 -1.82 -27.62
C GLU A 464 32.24 -2.35 -26.30
N THR A 465 33.47 -2.85 -26.34
CA THR A 465 34.18 -3.40 -25.19
C THR A 465 35.61 -2.88 -25.16
N GLU A 466 36.39 -3.22 -24.13
CA GLU A 466 37.83 -2.96 -24.15
C GLU A 466 38.58 -3.72 -25.25
N GLU A 467 38.03 -4.84 -25.75
CA GLU A 467 38.64 -5.66 -26.81
C GLU A 467 38.41 -5.10 -28.22
N GLY A 468 37.30 -4.40 -28.42
CA GLY A 468 36.87 -3.88 -29.72
C GLY A 468 35.36 -3.67 -29.83
N THR A 469 34.93 -3.43 -31.06
CA THR A 469 33.53 -3.19 -31.42
C THR A 469 33.00 -4.34 -32.26
N TYR A 470 31.85 -4.90 -31.87
CA TYR A 470 31.07 -5.82 -32.67
C TYR A 470 29.79 -5.12 -33.17
N GLN A 471 29.51 -5.25 -34.46
CA GLN A 471 28.26 -4.80 -35.10
C GLN A 471 27.66 -5.97 -35.85
N GLY A 472 26.46 -6.42 -35.45
CA GLY A 472 25.84 -7.58 -36.07
C GLY A 472 24.62 -8.08 -35.34
N GLU A 473 24.23 -9.31 -35.64
CA GLU A 473 23.07 -9.94 -35.03
C GLU A 473 23.43 -10.58 -33.67
N PHE A 474 22.43 -10.61 -32.78
CA PHE A 474 22.45 -11.23 -31.47
C PHE A 474 21.25 -12.16 -31.31
N GLN A 475 21.46 -13.28 -30.61
CA GLN A 475 20.41 -14.19 -30.19
C GLN A 475 20.69 -14.64 -28.76
N ASP A 476 19.76 -14.37 -27.85
CA ASP A 476 19.85 -14.75 -26.43
C ASP A 476 21.20 -14.39 -25.78
N ASP A 477 21.61 -13.12 -25.92
CA ASP A 477 22.89 -12.56 -25.44
C ASP A 477 24.15 -13.04 -26.16
N MET A 478 24.04 -13.89 -27.18
CA MET A 478 25.17 -14.40 -27.95
C MET A 478 25.25 -13.74 -29.33
N ARG A 479 26.47 -13.47 -29.82
CA ARG A 479 26.67 -13.06 -31.22
C ARG A 479 26.22 -14.19 -32.15
N TYR A 480 25.40 -13.84 -33.12
CA TYR A 480 24.77 -14.78 -34.04
C TYR A 480 24.72 -14.17 -35.45
N GLY A 481 24.37 -14.97 -36.46
CA GLY A 481 24.08 -14.47 -37.81
C GLY A 481 25.29 -13.78 -38.46
N HIS A 482 25.05 -12.68 -39.16
CA HIS A 482 26.12 -11.90 -39.77
C HIS A 482 26.64 -10.81 -38.83
N GLY A 483 27.96 -10.66 -38.77
CA GLY A 483 28.57 -9.64 -37.92
C GLY A 483 29.98 -9.21 -38.33
N LEU A 484 30.33 -8.00 -37.96
CA LEU A 484 31.64 -7.37 -38.09
C LEU A 484 32.22 -7.13 -36.69
N HIS A 485 33.38 -7.71 -36.42
CA HIS A 485 34.18 -7.43 -35.22
C HIS A 485 35.44 -6.66 -35.60
N LEU A 486 35.63 -5.49 -35.01
CA LEU A 486 36.80 -4.64 -35.14
C LEU A 486 37.53 -4.59 -33.80
N GLY A 487 38.65 -5.30 -33.68
CA GLY A 487 39.49 -5.28 -32.49
C GLY A 487 40.27 -3.97 -32.37
N ARG A 488 40.58 -3.52 -31.15
CA ARG A 488 41.33 -2.26 -30.92
C ARG A 488 42.69 -2.19 -31.59
N THR A 489 43.36 -3.33 -31.77
CA THR A 489 44.69 -3.39 -32.40
C THR A 489 44.64 -3.34 -33.93
N GLY A 490 43.45 -3.21 -34.52
CA GLY A 490 43.24 -3.20 -35.97
C GLY A 490 42.89 -4.57 -36.57
N SER A 491 42.91 -5.65 -35.78
CA SER A 491 42.42 -6.95 -36.25
C SER A 491 40.92 -6.89 -36.53
N MET A 492 40.46 -7.56 -37.58
CA MET A 492 39.08 -7.48 -38.04
C MET A 492 38.56 -8.86 -38.43
N HIS A 493 37.29 -9.13 -38.17
CA HIS A 493 36.59 -10.28 -38.71
C HIS A 493 35.19 -9.89 -39.18
N ARG A 494 34.85 -10.23 -40.41
CA ARG A 494 33.53 -10.06 -41.00
C ARG A 494 33.05 -11.42 -41.50
N GLY A 495 31.93 -11.90 -40.99
CA GLY A 495 31.45 -13.23 -41.36
C GLY A 495 30.25 -13.70 -40.58
N MET A 496 30.06 -15.00 -40.59
CA MET A 496 29.01 -15.71 -39.88
C MET A 496 29.42 -16.02 -38.43
N TRP A 497 28.48 -15.89 -37.50
CA TRP A 497 28.66 -16.06 -36.06
C TRP A 497 27.62 -17.04 -35.51
N ARG A 498 28.04 -17.84 -34.53
CA ARG A 498 27.16 -18.70 -33.73
C ARG A 498 27.76 -18.87 -32.35
N ASP A 499 26.97 -18.64 -31.31
CA ASP A 499 27.37 -18.80 -29.91
C ASP A 499 28.69 -18.08 -29.58
N ASN A 500 28.82 -16.82 -30.03
CA ASN A 500 30.05 -15.99 -29.93
C ASN A 500 31.26 -16.45 -30.76
N GLY A 501 31.19 -17.60 -31.44
CA GLY A 501 32.25 -18.11 -32.30
C GLY A 501 32.05 -17.71 -33.76
N CYS A 502 33.13 -17.32 -34.43
CA CYS A 502 33.15 -17.17 -35.88
C CYS A 502 33.05 -18.56 -36.53
N ILE A 503 32.05 -18.78 -37.38
CA ILE A 503 31.78 -20.05 -38.05
C ILE A 503 31.37 -19.80 -39.50
N GLY A 504 31.71 -20.69 -40.43
CA GLY A 504 31.29 -20.58 -41.82
C GLY A 504 32.07 -19.51 -42.60
N PRO A 505 31.53 -19.02 -43.74
CA PRO A 505 32.23 -18.09 -44.62
C PRO A 505 32.54 -16.75 -43.93
N GLY A 506 33.75 -16.24 -44.14
CA GLY A 506 34.12 -14.91 -43.66
C GLY A 506 35.48 -14.43 -44.16
N VAL A 507 35.81 -13.21 -43.77
CA VAL A 507 37.10 -12.54 -44.00
C VAL A 507 37.67 -12.14 -42.64
N ARG A 508 38.95 -12.40 -42.40
CA ARG A 508 39.66 -12.04 -41.16
C ARG A 508 40.98 -11.37 -41.47
N PHE A 509 41.26 -10.23 -40.85
CA PHE A 509 42.58 -9.60 -40.84
C PHE A 509 43.21 -9.73 -39.44
N ASP A 510 44.39 -10.32 -39.37
CA ASP A 510 45.22 -10.36 -38.16
C ASP A 510 46.27 -9.26 -38.23
N SER A 511 46.03 -8.17 -37.51
CA SER A 511 46.93 -7.00 -37.47
C SER A 511 48.32 -7.31 -36.94
N LYS A 512 48.46 -8.28 -36.02
CA LYS A 512 49.76 -8.62 -35.41
C LYS A 512 50.63 -9.40 -36.38
N LYS A 513 50.00 -10.23 -37.22
CA LYS A 513 50.70 -11.04 -38.23
C LYS A 513 50.76 -10.37 -39.60
N GLY A 514 49.95 -9.33 -39.84
CA GLY A 514 49.80 -8.71 -41.16
C GLY A 514 49.17 -9.64 -42.19
N ILE A 515 48.29 -10.57 -41.75
CA ILE A 515 47.73 -11.61 -42.61
C ILE A 515 46.23 -11.38 -42.79
N MET A 516 45.78 -11.36 -44.05
CA MET A 516 44.37 -11.40 -44.41
C MET A 516 43.98 -12.84 -44.80
N TYR A 517 42.90 -13.34 -44.23
CA TYR A 517 42.34 -14.68 -44.47
C TYR A 517 40.94 -14.54 -45.05
N GLU A 518 40.58 -15.40 -45.99
CA GLU A 518 39.23 -15.52 -46.52
C GLU A 518 38.88 -17.00 -46.74
N GLY A 519 37.71 -17.44 -46.27
CA GLY A 519 37.29 -18.83 -46.40
C GLY A 519 36.36 -19.28 -45.29
N LEU A 520 36.38 -20.58 -44.97
CA LEU A 520 35.50 -21.19 -43.98
C LEU A 520 36.16 -21.20 -42.59
N PHE A 521 35.50 -20.61 -41.60
CA PHE A 521 35.94 -20.59 -40.21
C PHE A 521 35.20 -21.63 -39.37
N LEU A 522 35.87 -22.18 -38.37
CA LEU A 522 35.28 -22.94 -37.29
C LEU A 522 35.96 -22.53 -35.99
N LEU A 523 35.19 -22.01 -35.04
CA LEU A 523 35.69 -21.48 -33.76
C LEU A 523 36.84 -20.47 -33.96
N GLY A 524 36.67 -19.58 -34.96
CA GLY A 524 37.64 -18.53 -35.27
C GLY A 524 38.89 -18.98 -36.05
N LYS A 525 39.05 -20.27 -36.34
CA LYS A 525 40.18 -20.80 -37.13
C LYS A 525 39.74 -21.15 -38.54
N LEU A 526 40.58 -20.85 -39.53
CA LEU A 526 40.32 -21.23 -40.92
C LEU A 526 40.40 -22.76 -41.07
N GLN A 527 39.46 -23.34 -41.80
CA GLN A 527 39.32 -24.77 -42.03
C GLN A 527 38.98 -25.04 -43.51
N SER A 528 39.26 -26.25 -43.98
CA SER A 528 38.94 -26.68 -45.34
C SER A 528 39.60 -25.77 -46.38
N VAL A 529 38.87 -25.24 -47.36
CA VAL A 529 39.43 -24.39 -48.41
C VAL A 529 39.42 -22.92 -47.99
N GLY A 530 40.51 -22.21 -48.24
CA GLY A 530 40.61 -20.78 -47.99
C GLY A 530 41.88 -20.15 -48.57
N THR A 531 41.91 -18.83 -48.54
CA THR A 531 43.04 -18.03 -49.00
C THR A 531 43.67 -17.28 -47.82
N SER A 532 44.98 -17.04 -47.91
CA SER A 532 45.66 -16.04 -47.07
C SER A 532 46.53 -15.13 -47.91
N ARG A 533 46.57 -13.84 -47.58
CA ARG A 533 47.44 -12.84 -48.18
C ARG A 533 48.32 -12.22 -47.10
N THR A 534 49.63 -12.20 -47.37
CA THR A 534 50.67 -11.56 -46.56
C THR A 534 51.46 -10.59 -47.46
N GLU A 535 52.42 -9.85 -46.90
CA GLU A 535 53.39 -9.10 -47.72
C GLU A 535 54.32 -10.02 -48.52
N SER A 536 54.55 -11.24 -48.03
CA SER A 536 55.47 -12.21 -48.62
C SER A 536 54.84 -13.17 -49.61
N ASP A 537 53.53 -13.42 -49.55
CA ASP A 537 52.86 -14.38 -50.42
C ASP A 537 51.32 -14.27 -50.43
N ILE A 538 50.71 -14.90 -51.44
CA ILE A 538 49.30 -15.26 -51.46
C ILE A 538 49.20 -16.78 -51.50
N TYR A 539 48.56 -17.39 -50.52
CA TYR A 539 48.29 -18.83 -50.48
C TYR A 539 46.81 -19.10 -50.77
N GLU A 540 46.54 -20.06 -51.65
CA GLU A 540 45.22 -20.63 -51.91
C GLU A 540 45.29 -22.14 -51.79
N GLY A 541 44.54 -22.73 -50.86
CA GLY A 541 44.58 -24.17 -50.65
C GLY A 541 43.80 -24.65 -49.45
N THR A 542 44.18 -25.81 -48.94
CA THR A 542 43.54 -26.40 -47.76
C THR A 542 44.14 -25.91 -46.44
N TRP A 543 43.33 -25.91 -45.40
CA TRP A 543 43.59 -25.40 -44.06
C TRP A 543 43.06 -26.36 -43.01
N CYS A 544 43.80 -26.50 -41.92
CA CYS A 544 43.38 -27.23 -40.74
C CYS A 544 43.82 -26.46 -39.50
N ASP A 545 42.88 -26.15 -38.60
CA ASP A 545 43.12 -25.42 -37.36
C ASP A 545 43.86 -24.08 -37.52
N GLY A 546 43.59 -23.38 -38.62
CA GLY A 546 44.20 -22.07 -38.92
C GLY A 546 45.61 -22.15 -39.49
N GLU A 547 46.10 -23.35 -39.80
CA GLU A 547 47.40 -23.58 -40.42
C GLU A 547 47.24 -24.15 -41.83
N ARG A 548 48.17 -23.80 -42.74
CA ARG A 548 48.23 -24.38 -44.08
C ARG A 548 48.38 -25.89 -43.96
N HIS A 549 47.57 -26.64 -44.69
CA HIS A 549 47.55 -28.10 -44.62
C HIS A 549 47.19 -28.67 -46.00
N GLY A 550 47.56 -29.91 -46.30
CA GLY A 550 47.20 -30.56 -47.56
C GLY A 550 47.91 -29.94 -48.75
N VAL A 551 47.20 -29.56 -49.81
CA VAL A 551 47.82 -29.01 -51.03
C VAL A 551 47.38 -27.56 -51.23
N GLY A 552 48.30 -26.70 -51.62
CA GLY A 552 47.99 -25.31 -51.95
C GLY A 552 48.96 -24.69 -52.95
N LEU A 553 48.50 -23.61 -53.56
CA LEU A 553 49.23 -22.74 -54.48
C LEU A 553 49.71 -21.51 -53.70
N VAL A 554 50.99 -21.16 -53.84
CA VAL A 554 51.62 -19.97 -53.27
C VAL A 554 52.05 -19.07 -54.41
N SER A 555 51.48 -17.89 -54.51
CA SER A 555 51.95 -16.82 -55.41
C SER A 555 52.89 -15.90 -54.66
N LEU A 556 54.12 -15.78 -55.17
CA LEU A 556 55.20 -14.99 -54.58
C LEU A 556 55.19 -13.54 -55.12
N PRO A 557 55.82 -12.57 -54.42
CA PRO A 557 55.80 -11.16 -54.82
C PRO A 557 56.55 -10.90 -56.13
N ASN A 558 57.49 -11.78 -56.48
CA ASN A 558 58.20 -11.74 -57.76
C ASN A 558 57.33 -12.17 -58.94
N GLY A 559 56.16 -12.76 -58.70
CA GLY A 559 55.20 -13.27 -59.68
C GLY A 559 55.28 -14.78 -59.92
N ASP A 560 56.19 -15.49 -59.26
CA ASP A 560 56.27 -16.95 -59.34
C ASP A 560 55.10 -17.59 -58.59
N VAL A 561 54.71 -18.79 -59.01
CA VAL A 561 53.62 -19.56 -58.40
C VAL A 561 54.07 -20.98 -58.11
N VAL A 562 53.91 -21.44 -56.88
CA VAL A 562 54.39 -22.73 -56.40
C VAL A 562 53.24 -23.57 -55.86
N ARG A 563 53.03 -24.77 -56.40
CA ARG A 563 52.11 -25.76 -55.83
C ARG A 563 52.91 -26.70 -54.92
N HIS A 564 52.52 -26.76 -53.65
CA HIS A 564 53.24 -27.50 -52.62
C HIS A 564 52.29 -28.28 -51.69
N SER A 565 52.81 -29.31 -51.04
CA SER A 565 52.14 -30.01 -49.94
C SER A 565 52.55 -29.42 -48.58
N TRP A 566 51.59 -29.30 -47.66
CA TRP A 566 51.73 -28.62 -46.37
C TRP A 566 51.23 -29.52 -45.23
N HIS A 567 51.91 -29.49 -44.10
CA HIS A 567 51.45 -30.10 -42.86
C HIS A 567 51.72 -29.14 -41.70
N ARG A 568 50.65 -28.70 -41.03
CA ARG A 568 50.73 -27.81 -39.85
C ARG A 568 51.58 -26.56 -40.09
N GLY A 569 51.32 -25.89 -41.22
CA GLY A 569 52.02 -24.66 -41.61
C GLY A 569 53.42 -24.88 -42.20
N VAL A 570 53.96 -26.11 -42.21
CA VAL A 570 55.29 -26.41 -42.72
C VAL A 570 55.19 -27.04 -44.12
N PRO A 571 55.87 -26.49 -45.14
CA PRO A 571 55.95 -27.12 -46.45
C PRO A 571 56.70 -28.46 -46.34
N GLN A 572 56.15 -29.52 -46.93
CA GLN A 572 56.71 -30.87 -46.85
C GLN A 572 57.59 -31.19 -48.05
N ASP A 573 58.75 -31.78 -47.82
CA ASP A 573 59.57 -32.38 -48.87
C ASP A 573 58.73 -33.31 -49.78
N GLY A 574 59.09 -33.38 -51.06
CA GLY A 574 58.38 -34.22 -52.04
C GLY A 574 58.10 -33.50 -53.35
N HIS A 575 57.01 -33.87 -54.02
CA HIS A 575 56.67 -33.37 -55.36
C HIS A 575 56.15 -31.92 -55.32
N VAL A 576 56.82 -31.04 -56.07
CA VAL A 576 56.52 -29.61 -56.18
C VAL A 576 56.35 -29.23 -57.65
N ILE A 577 55.38 -28.35 -57.93
CA ILE A 577 55.25 -27.69 -59.24
C ILE A 577 55.58 -26.21 -59.05
N TYR A 578 56.66 -25.74 -59.67
CA TYR A 578 57.11 -24.35 -59.62
C TYR A 578 56.89 -23.71 -60.98
N MET A 579 56.17 -22.61 -61.05
CA MET A 579 55.93 -21.82 -62.26
C MET A 579 56.59 -20.47 -62.08
N TYR A 580 57.62 -20.20 -62.87
CA TYR A 580 58.38 -18.96 -62.81
C TYR A 580 57.66 -17.89 -63.63
N ARG A 581 57.81 -16.62 -63.22
CA ARG A 581 57.20 -15.48 -63.92
C ARG A 581 57.68 -15.33 -65.36
N ASP A 582 58.92 -15.72 -65.65
CA ASP A 582 59.51 -15.66 -67.00
C ASP A 582 58.93 -16.69 -67.98
N GLY A 583 58.13 -17.64 -67.49
CA GLY A 583 57.52 -18.72 -68.27
C GLY A 583 58.18 -20.08 -68.06
N ASP A 584 59.31 -20.16 -67.34
CA ASP A 584 59.90 -21.43 -66.94
C ASP A 584 58.92 -22.21 -66.03
N LYS A 585 58.95 -23.54 -66.10
CA LYS A 585 58.19 -24.42 -65.21
C LYS A 585 59.11 -25.54 -64.73
N TYR A 586 59.05 -25.88 -63.45
CA TYR A 586 59.63 -27.08 -62.90
C TYR A 586 58.55 -27.97 -62.27
N GLU A 587 58.69 -29.28 -62.41
CA GLU A 587 57.86 -30.27 -61.75
C GLU A 587 58.71 -31.47 -61.33
N GLY A 588 58.82 -31.72 -60.03
CA GLY A 588 59.65 -32.81 -59.53
C GLY A 588 59.85 -32.79 -58.02
N GLU A 589 60.76 -33.63 -57.54
CA GLU A 589 61.03 -33.78 -56.11
C GLU A 589 61.87 -32.60 -55.55
N TRP A 590 61.55 -32.20 -54.33
CA TRP A 590 62.26 -31.20 -53.53
C TRP A 590 62.59 -31.77 -52.15
N LYS A 591 63.76 -31.38 -51.63
CA LYS A 591 64.21 -31.67 -50.28
C LYS A 591 64.95 -30.47 -49.71
N ASP A 592 64.62 -30.09 -48.47
CA ASP A 592 65.24 -28.95 -47.77
C ASP A 592 65.20 -27.65 -48.60
N GLY A 593 64.10 -27.44 -49.34
CA GLY A 593 63.88 -26.26 -50.17
C GLY A 593 64.66 -26.22 -51.49
N ARG A 594 65.24 -27.36 -51.92
CA ARG A 594 66.01 -27.47 -53.17
C ARG A 594 65.50 -28.61 -54.04
N ARG A 595 65.64 -28.49 -55.37
CA ARG A 595 65.32 -29.58 -56.30
C ARG A 595 66.23 -30.78 -56.04
N CYS A 596 65.64 -31.96 -55.94
CA CYS A 596 66.32 -33.23 -55.78
C CYS A 596 65.60 -34.33 -56.56
N GLY A 597 66.15 -35.55 -56.58
CA GLY A 597 65.45 -36.71 -57.13
C GLY A 597 65.07 -36.53 -58.59
N LYS A 598 63.91 -37.02 -59.02
CA LYS A 598 63.47 -36.91 -60.42
C LYS A 598 62.65 -35.63 -60.63
N GLY A 599 62.91 -34.94 -61.75
CA GLY A 599 62.15 -33.75 -62.10
C GLY A 599 62.28 -33.34 -63.57
N THR A 600 61.28 -32.58 -64.03
CA THR A 600 61.21 -31.99 -65.36
C THR A 600 61.22 -30.46 -65.26
N GLN A 601 62.13 -29.82 -65.99
CA GLN A 601 62.20 -28.38 -66.18
C GLN A 601 61.82 -28.07 -67.63
N TRP A 602 60.79 -27.25 -67.82
CA TRP A 602 60.49 -26.58 -69.08
C TRP A 602 61.05 -25.16 -69.00
N TYR A 603 61.74 -24.73 -70.04
CA TYR A 603 62.27 -23.38 -70.15
C TYR A 603 61.37 -22.54 -71.06
N ALA A 604 61.35 -21.23 -70.85
CA ALA A 604 60.54 -20.28 -71.59
C ALA A 604 60.90 -20.24 -73.10
N ASP A 605 62.11 -20.66 -73.46
CA ASP A 605 62.55 -20.80 -74.86
C ASP A 605 61.97 -22.05 -75.57
N GLY A 606 61.27 -22.91 -74.83
CA GLY A 606 60.66 -24.15 -75.32
C GLY A 606 61.52 -25.40 -75.12
N SER A 607 62.76 -25.27 -74.64
CA SER A 607 63.59 -26.43 -74.28
C SER A 607 63.10 -27.11 -73.00
N VAL A 608 63.41 -28.41 -72.85
CA VAL A 608 62.94 -29.23 -71.72
C VAL A 608 64.07 -30.11 -71.21
N TYR A 609 64.24 -30.20 -69.90
CA TYR A 609 65.10 -31.19 -69.25
C TYR A 609 64.28 -32.10 -68.34
N THR A 610 64.38 -33.42 -68.50
CA THR A 610 63.81 -34.42 -67.59
C THR A 610 64.93 -35.31 -67.08
N GLY A 611 65.17 -35.35 -65.77
CA GLY A 611 66.27 -36.15 -65.23
C GLY A 611 66.37 -36.10 -63.72
N GLU A 612 67.51 -36.57 -63.20
CA GLU A 612 67.84 -36.49 -61.79
C GLU A 612 68.39 -35.10 -61.40
N TRP A 613 68.14 -34.72 -60.15
CA TRP A 613 68.52 -33.44 -59.56
C TRP A 613 69.16 -33.66 -58.19
N LEU A 614 70.14 -32.83 -57.85
CA LEU A 614 70.77 -32.78 -56.54
C LEU A 614 71.15 -31.33 -56.22
N ASP A 615 70.61 -30.78 -55.13
CA ASP A 615 70.88 -29.41 -54.68
C ASP A 615 70.73 -28.36 -55.79
N ASP A 616 69.56 -28.34 -56.45
CA ASP A 616 69.22 -27.44 -57.57
C ASP A 616 70.03 -27.61 -58.85
N LYS A 617 70.88 -28.62 -58.92
CA LYS A 617 71.71 -28.92 -60.07
C LYS A 617 71.29 -30.21 -60.73
N ARG A 618 71.28 -30.23 -62.06
CA ARG A 618 71.12 -31.46 -62.85
C ARG A 618 72.19 -32.47 -62.42
N HIS A 619 71.78 -33.71 -62.17
CA HIS A 619 72.62 -34.79 -61.68
C HIS A 619 72.17 -36.13 -62.30
N GLY A 620 73.00 -37.17 -62.17
CA GLY A 620 72.66 -38.53 -62.61
C GLY A 620 72.21 -38.61 -64.08
N SER A 621 71.32 -39.56 -64.36
CA SER A 621 70.77 -39.75 -65.70
C SER A 621 69.68 -38.71 -66.03
N GLY A 622 69.71 -38.17 -67.25
CA GLY A 622 68.72 -37.19 -67.71
C GLY A 622 68.55 -37.11 -69.22
N SER A 623 67.61 -36.28 -69.66
CA SER A 623 67.26 -36.04 -71.06
C SER A 623 67.02 -34.55 -71.26
N TYR A 624 67.74 -33.93 -72.18
CA TYR A 624 67.58 -32.53 -72.57
C TYR A 624 67.09 -32.43 -74.02
N THR A 625 65.90 -31.87 -74.22
CA THR A 625 65.34 -31.54 -75.52
C THR A 625 65.53 -30.05 -75.79
N ASP A 626 66.24 -29.70 -76.87
CA ASP A 626 66.47 -28.30 -77.25
C ASP A 626 65.22 -27.64 -77.87
N VAL A 627 65.27 -26.34 -78.14
CA VAL A 627 64.17 -25.55 -78.74
C VAL A 627 63.73 -26.05 -80.13
N ARG A 628 64.56 -26.87 -80.79
CA ARG A 628 64.28 -27.44 -82.12
C ARG A 628 63.67 -28.84 -82.02
N GLY A 629 63.62 -29.44 -80.83
CA GLY A 629 63.12 -30.79 -80.58
C GLY A 629 64.19 -31.88 -80.59
N GLU A 630 65.47 -31.54 -80.72
CA GLU A 630 66.56 -32.52 -80.65
C GLU A 630 66.77 -32.95 -79.19
N THR A 631 66.78 -34.26 -78.93
CA THR A 631 66.78 -34.81 -77.57
C THR A 631 68.10 -35.51 -77.26
N LEU A 632 68.75 -35.10 -76.19
CA LEU A 632 70.01 -35.64 -75.71
C LEU A 632 69.83 -36.33 -74.36
N VAL A 633 70.12 -37.62 -74.29
CA VAL A 633 70.18 -38.43 -73.06
C VAL A 633 71.64 -38.64 -72.64
N GLY A 634 71.95 -38.51 -71.36
CA GLY A 634 73.33 -38.64 -70.85
C GLY A 634 73.44 -38.71 -69.31
N GLU A 635 74.63 -38.39 -68.80
CA GLU A 635 74.90 -38.26 -67.35
C GLU A 635 75.31 -36.82 -67.00
N TRP A 636 74.83 -36.33 -65.85
CA TRP A 636 75.09 -34.99 -65.33
C TRP A 636 75.75 -35.06 -63.94
N CYS A 637 76.66 -34.13 -63.66
CA CYS A 637 77.24 -33.94 -62.33
C CYS A 637 77.44 -32.45 -62.05
N GLY A 638 76.95 -31.97 -60.90
CA GLY A 638 77.11 -30.56 -60.51
C GLY A 638 76.49 -29.55 -61.47
N GLY A 639 75.48 -29.94 -62.26
CA GLY A 639 74.82 -29.08 -63.25
C GLY A 639 75.49 -29.09 -64.63
N GLU A 640 76.70 -29.63 -64.71
CA GLU A 640 77.46 -29.84 -65.94
C GLU A 640 77.20 -31.24 -66.50
N ARG A 641 77.24 -31.36 -67.83
CA ARG A 641 77.11 -32.66 -68.49
C ARG A 641 78.47 -33.34 -68.49
N MET A 642 78.48 -34.62 -68.16
CA MET A 642 79.69 -35.44 -68.19
C MET A 642 80.01 -35.91 -69.61
N ASP A 643 81.29 -35.90 -69.96
CA ASP A 643 81.79 -36.47 -71.22
C ASP A 643 81.86 -38.00 -71.09
N VAL A 644 80.70 -38.66 -71.14
CA VAL A 644 80.52 -40.12 -71.06
C VAL A 644 79.66 -40.64 -72.22
N LYS A 645 79.27 -41.92 -72.17
CA LYS A 645 78.31 -42.45 -73.15
C LYS A 645 76.93 -41.82 -72.98
N GLY A 646 76.32 -41.42 -74.09
CA GLY A 646 74.96 -40.87 -74.13
C GLY A 646 74.27 -41.19 -75.45
N SER A 647 73.04 -40.70 -75.61
CA SER A 647 72.28 -40.81 -76.85
C SER A 647 71.81 -39.44 -77.33
N LEU A 648 71.92 -39.13 -78.62
CA LEU A 648 71.43 -37.90 -79.23
C LEU A 648 70.44 -38.24 -80.35
N ARG A 649 69.19 -37.83 -80.21
CA ARG A 649 68.16 -37.90 -81.24
C ARG A 649 68.04 -36.55 -81.93
N PHE A 650 68.32 -36.53 -83.23
CA PHE A 650 68.17 -35.37 -84.10
C PHE A 650 66.72 -35.19 -84.56
N LEU A 651 66.41 -34.01 -85.10
CA LEU A 651 65.06 -33.64 -85.56
C LEU A 651 64.56 -34.53 -86.70
N ASP A 652 65.46 -35.00 -87.55
CA ASP A 652 65.14 -35.92 -88.65
C ASP A 652 64.78 -37.34 -88.17
N GLY A 653 64.93 -37.63 -86.87
CA GLY A 653 64.71 -38.94 -86.26
C GLY A 653 65.97 -39.81 -86.16
N THR A 654 67.12 -39.33 -86.65
CA THR A 654 68.42 -39.98 -86.50
C THR A 654 68.79 -40.07 -85.03
N VAL A 655 69.34 -41.20 -84.58
CA VAL A 655 69.74 -41.47 -83.20
C VAL A 655 71.21 -41.87 -83.15
N TYR A 656 72.01 -41.09 -82.45
CA TYR A 656 73.37 -41.44 -82.04
C TYR A 656 73.35 -42.08 -80.65
N GLU A 657 74.19 -43.08 -80.42
CA GLU A 657 74.45 -43.74 -79.13
C GLU A 657 75.96 -43.99 -79.02
N GLY A 658 76.65 -43.37 -78.08
CA GLY A 658 78.11 -43.48 -78.02
C GLY A 658 78.75 -42.48 -77.06
N GLU A 659 80.07 -42.44 -77.07
CA GLU A 659 80.85 -41.45 -76.32
C GLU A 659 80.48 -40.01 -76.76
N MET A 660 80.40 -39.09 -75.81
CA MET A 660 80.01 -37.71 -76.07
C MET A 660 81.06 -36.76 -75.52
N ARG A 661 81.32 -35.66 -76.23
CA ARG A 661 82.18 -34.57 -75.74
C ARG A 661 81.54 -33.22 -76.05
N LEU A 662 81.36 -32.38 -75.03
CA LEU A 662 80.70 -31.07 -75.18
C LEU A 662 79.35 -31.13 -75.92
N GLY A 663 78.66 -32.28 -75.86
CA GLY A 663 77.29 -32.44 -76.38
C GLY A 663 77.22 -32.84 -77.82
N LYS A 664 78.36 -33.22 -78.38
CA LYS A 664 78.48 -33.73 -79.73
C LYS A 664 79.00 -35.16 -79.67
N PRO A 665 78.59 -36.01 -80.63
CA PRO A 665 79.20 -37.31 -80.85
C PRO A 665 80.75 -37.23 -80.84
N HIS A 666 81.40 -38.05 -80.01
CA HIS A 666 82.85 -38.11 -79.89
C HIS A 666 83.29 -39.56 -79.60
N GLY A 667 84.55 -39.91 -79.80
CA GLY A 667 85.02 -41.25 -79.46
C GLY A 667 84.23 -42.37 -80.16
N LYS A 668 84.04 -43.55 -79.55
CA LYS A 668 83.29 -44.65 -80.19
C LYS A 668 81.78 -44.49 -80.04
N GLY A 669 81.03 -44.66 -81.13
CA GLY A 669 79.57 -44.63 -81.10
C GLY A 669 78.90 -45.22 -82.32
N ARG A 670 77.57 -45.18 -82.29
CA ARG A 670 76.64 -45.79 -83.24
C ARG A 670 75.60 -44.75 -83.66
N LEU A 671 75.49 -44.44 -84.94
CA LEU A 671 74.50 -43.53 -85.52
C LEU A 671 73.49 -44.34 -86.32
N LYS A 672 72.19 -44.21 -86.02
CA LYS A 672 71.09 -44.91 -86.68
C LYS A 672 70.12 -43.90 -87.31
N TYR A 673 69.91 -43.98 -88.62
CA TYR A 673 68.94 -43.16 -89.35
C TYR A 673 67.51 -43.72 -89.23
N PRO A 674 66.47 -42.89 -89.50
CA PRO A 674 65.07 -43.31 -89.46
C PRO A 674 64.73 -44.47 -90.41
N ASP A 675 65.44 -44.57 -91.54
CA ASP A 675 65.31 -45.63 -92.54
C ASP A 675 65.89 -46.98 -92.08
N GLY A 676 66.52 -47.02 -90.90
CA GLY A 676 67.12 -48.22 -90.31
C GLY A 676 68.63 -48.36 -90.59
N THR A 677 69.23 -47.49 -91.38
CA THR A 677 70.68 -47.49 -91.67
C THR A 677 71.48 -47.22 -90.39
N VAL A 678 72.56 -47.99 -90.14
CA VAL A 678 73.38 -47.91 -88.92
C VAL A 678 74.87 -47.74 -89.29
N PHE A 679 75.55 -46.79 -88.64
CA PHE A 679 76.99 -46.56 -88.73
C PHE A 679 77.63 -46.70 -87.35
N GLU A 680 78.63 -47.58 -87.21
CA GLU A 680 79.40 -47.75 -85.97
C GLU A 680 80.87 -47.38 -86.22
N GLY A 681 81.41 -46.44 -85.46
CA GLY A 681 82.77 -45.95 -85.70
C GLY A 681 83.23 -44.92 -84.67
N ARG A 682 84.33 -44.22 -85.00
CA ARG A 682 84.85 -43.12 -84.18
C ARG A 682 84.26 -41.79 -84.64
N PHE A 683 83.97 -40.90 -83.71
CA PHE A 683 83.43 -39.57 -83.96
C PHE A 683 84.36 -38.52 -83.35
N SER A 684 84.43 -37.34 -83.95
CA SER A 684 85.11 -36.19 -83.36
C SER A 684 84.29 -34.92 -83.58
N ASN A 685 83.87 -34.26 -82.49
CA ASN A 685 83.08 -33.04 -82.51
C ASN A 685 81.82 -33.10 -83.39
N GLY A 686 81.15 -34.25 -83.41
CA GLY A 686 79.94 -34.50 -84.19
C GLY A 686 80.17 -35.05 -85.60
N VAL A 687 81.43 -35.23 -86.02
CA VAL A 687 81.77 -35.75 -87.34
C VAL A 687 82.22 -37.20 -87.24
N TYR A 688 81.65 -38.08 -88.07
CA TYR A 688 82.11 -39.46 -88.21
C TYR A 688 83.51 -39.49 -88.83
N LEU A 689 84.45 -40.18 -88.19
CA LEU A 689 85.81 -40.43 -88.68
C LEU A 689 85.83 -41.80 -89.35
N LEU A 690 86.17 -41.79 -90.64
CA LEU A 690 86.39 -42.98 -91.46
C LEU A 690 87.64 -43.75 -91.02
#